data_AF-A0A2G8SPH3-F1
#
_entry.id   AF-A0A2G8SPH3-F1
#
_cell.length_a   1.000
_cell.length_b   1.000
_cell.length_c   1.000
_cell.angle_alpha   90.00
_cell.angle_beta   90.00
_cell.angle_gamma   90.00
#
_symmetry.space_group_name_H-M   'P 1'
#
loop_
_entity.id
_entity.type
_entity.pdbx_description
1 polymer ?
#
loop_
_entity_poly.entity_id
_entity_poly.type
_entity_poly.pdbx_seq_one_letter_code
_entity_poly.pdbx_strand_id
1 'polypeptide(L)'
;MYGRAPTRPSAASTLVVYLFVIAVLFLAYLHEPFLLSRAQQYTFAPFATQQKGKTKFPFPDFNKYIHTYTLSPEAFGIGAHDERVIVIGDTHGMNQSLHNLLAAVEYNPRKDTIFMSGDLLAKSTEAGSLAILDFIVRQKQGLCAKGAADPSQLTGSSPSTSQRKTKTPSCKPIYAVRGNHDQMVIQWRAWRDWFEQLQVPFTPTRLHSHLPFPSPLSALASFLPLGFGTASYDAGPAVGTGSEFLQLIEAEWLRDRKKDPNGAGSDVEEWIDVARKRAQGTWRAEWWKRIPGPGKGRAKKDWIMFGDHYNIARDMSSEQAQFLYSLPLVIHIPSEHFFLAHAGLLPYDPRKASDDKHQPLAHAPSADEEDEEDGDDGYEYPTIDVGSSHFQRPLSRTGLDEDEGVDQLRVLQEHALLEDIPHNRDPWVILNIRSIRKDGTVTRQANKGTPWAKVWNGQMKRCAGFTDADDDDLARSNASSVDPFPFAEGEDQAAQKKKDDEKELPCFPSTVVYGHAASRDLDVRRWTIGLDTGCLYGRRLTALILTRERGKSAWEPPVDDEYDDSDDDEEGDVSSDDEGETVAGGGFQGVNSRFARVEGGSAISRRAKGPKTWTRTIKFGDKHSDLEAKLVSVKCPKVGDLA
;
A
#
# COMPACT_ATOMS: atom_id res chain seq x y z
N MET A 1 12.69 -65.11 63.39
CA MET A 1 11.44 -64.99 64.17
C MET A 1 10.39 -64.32 63.30
N TYR A 2 9.21 -64.92 63.20
CA TYR A 2 8.05 -64.48 62.40
C TYR A 2 7.24 -63.35 63.09
N GLY A 3 6.53 -62.52 62.30
CA GLY A 3 5.36 -61.68 62.67
C GLY A 3 5.64 -60.17 62.69
N ARG A 4 4.82 -59.25 62.16
CA ARG A 4 3.36 -59.22 61.87
C ARG A 4 3.07 -58.16 60.79
N ALA A 5 2.13 -58.44 59.88
CA ALA A 5 1.64 -57.50 58.85
C ALA A 5 0.63 -56.46 59.42
N PRO A 6 0.51 -55.25 58.83
CA PRO A 6 -0.46 -54.24 59.26
C PRO A 6 -1.89 -54.65 58.88
N THR A 7 -2.79 -54.51 59.85
CA THR A 7 -4.21 -54.87 59.76
C THR A 7 -4.98 -53.94 58.82
N ARG A 8 -5.67 -54.51 57.83
CA ARG A 8 -6.67 -53.80 57.01
C ARG A 8 -7.81 -53.30 57.92
N PRO A 9 -8.32 -52.07 57.73
CA PRO A 9 -9.49 -51.60 58.45
C PRO A 9 -10.69 -52.49 58.14
N SER A 10 -11.48 -52.83 59.16
CA SER A 10 -12.66 -53.68 58.98
C SER A 10 -13.69 -52.96 58.11
N ALA A 11 -14.47 -53.72 57.32
CA ALA A 11 -15.52 -53.20 56.44
C ALA A 11 -16.53 -52.28 57.16
N ALA A 12 -16.67 -52.43 58.48
CA ALA A 12 -17.49 -51.56 59.31
C ALA A 12 -16.95 -50.12 59.39
N SER A 13 -15.64 -49.91 59.39
CA SER A 13 -15.03 -48.56 59.44
C SER A 13 -15.22 -47.79 58.12
N THR A 14 -15.17 -48.50 56.99
CA THR A 14 -15.39 -47.90 55.67
C THR A 14 -16.86 -47.54 55.44
N LEU A 15 -17.79 -48.34 55.97
CA LEU A 15 -19.23 -48.08 55.90
C LEU A 15 -19.63 -46.83 56.70
N VAL A 16 -19.05 -46.64 57.89
CA VAL A 16 -19.31 -45.46 58.74
C VAL A 16 -18.85 -44.17 58.06
N VAL A 17 -17.68 -44.18 57.40
CA VAL A 17 -17.19 -43.03 56.63
C VAL A 17 -18.11 -42.73 55.44
N TYR A 18 -18.60 -43.76 54.75
CA TYR A 18 -19.52 -43.57 53.62
C TYR A 18 -20.87 -43.00 54.06
N LEU A 19 -21.43 -43.51 55.16
CA LEU A 19 -22.69 -42.98 55.73
C LEU A 19 -22.52 -41.54 56.23
N PHE A 20 -21.36 -41.19 56.78
CA PHE A 20 -21.06 -39.82 57.19
C PHE A 20 -20.98 -38.87 55.99
N VAL A 21 -20.31 -39.27 54.90
CA VAL A 21 -20.25 -38.45 53.66
C VAL A 21 -21.63 -38.27 53.04
N ILE A 22 -22.45 -39.33 53.00
CA ILE A 22 -23.83 -39.25 52.49
C ILE A 22 -24.68 -38.35 53.40
N ALA A 23 -24.54 -38.43 54.72
CA ALA A 23 -25.26 -37.56 55.66
C ALA A 23 -24.86 -36.08 55.50
N VAL A 24 -23.58 -35.78 55.24
CA VAL A 24 -23.11 -34.42 54.97
C VAL A 24 -23.66 -33.89 53.65
N LEU A 25 -23.70 -34.71 52.60
CA LEU A 25 -24.29 -34.34 51.30
C LEU A 25 -25.82 -34.17 51.40
N PHE A 26 -26.48 -35.01 52.19
CA PHE A 26 -27.92 -34.93 52.42
C PHE A 26 -28.30 -33.72 53.29
N LEU A 27 -27.49 -33.39 54.30
CA LEU A 27 -27.65 -32.14 55.07
C LEU A 27 -27.37 -30.90 54.22
N ALA A 28 -26.38 -30.93 53.33
CA ALA A 28 -26.15 -29.85 52.35
C ALA A 28 -27.32 -29.69 51.36
N TYR A 29 -27.99 -30.80 51.00
CA TYR A 29 -29.19 -30.79 50.16
C TYR A 29 -30.44 -30.30 50.91
N LEU A 30 -30.60 -30.65 52.19
CA LEU A 30 -31.74 -30.24 53.01
C LEU A 30 -31.61 -28.80 53.56
N HIS A 31 -30.40 -28.24 53.64
CA HIS A 31 -30.16 -26.85 54.02
C HIS A 31 -30.22 -25.85 52.85
N GLU A 32 -30.82 -26.24 51.72
CA GLU A 32 -31.11 -25.35 50.59
C GLU A 32 -32.62 -25.15 50.35
N PRO A 33 -33.34 -24.43 51.23
CA PRO A 33 -34.61 -23.85 50.84
C PRO A 33 -34.45 -22.50 50.11
N PHE A 34 -33.23 -22.08 49.72
CA PHE A 34 -32.98 -20.74 49.17
C PHE A 34 -32.67 -20.70 47.66
N LEU A 35 -32.80 -21.82 46.94
CA LEU A 35 -32.55 -21.89 45.50
C LEU A 35 -33.78 -22.19 44.62
N LEU A 36 -34.98 -22.32 45.20
CA LEU A 36 -36.22 -22.57 44.43
C LEU A 36 -37.24 -21.41 44.44
N SER A 37 -37.02 -20.30 45.16
CA SER A 37 -37.91 -19.13 45.06
C SER A 37 -37.49 -18.08 44.03
N ARG A 38 -36.34 -18.25 43.36
CA ARG A 38 -35.86 -17.33 42.30
C ARG A 38 -36.10 -17.82 40.88
N ALA A 39 -36.72 -18.98 40.70
CA ALA A 39 -37.00 -19.59 39.40
C ALA A 39 -38.40 -19.27 38.83
N GLN A 40 -39.25 -18.50 39.54
CA GLN A 40 -40.62 -18.19 39.12
C GLN A 40 -40.93 -16.71 38.83
N GLN A 41 -39.91 -15.84 38.69
CA GLN A 41 -40.10 -14.45 38.26
C GLN A 41 -39.56 -14.12 36.85
N TYR A 42 -39.22 -15.12 36.04
CA TYR A 42 -38.85 -14.91 34.64
C TYR A 42 -39.85 -15.57 33.69
N THR A 43 -41.07 -15.01 33.66
CA THR A 43 -41.94 -15.07 32.48
C THR A 43 -41.87 -13.73 31.74
N PHE A 44 -41.33 -13.81 30.51
CA PHE A 44 -41.46 -12.89 29.39
C PHE A 44 -41.01 -11.43 29.54
N ALA A 45 -39.71 -11.22 29.33
CA ALA A 45 -39.21 -10.10 28.52
C ALA A 45 -38.13 -10.67 27.56
N PRO A 46 -38.11 -10.28 26.27
CA PRO A 46 -37.18 -10.86 25.31
C PRO A 46 -35.77 -10.33 25.60
N PHE A 47 -35.02 -11.03 26.44
CA PHE A 47 -33.59 -10.80 26.58
C PHE A 47 -32.91 -11.40 25.34
N ALA A 48 -32.60 -10.52 24.39
CA ALA A 48 -31.59 -10.78 23.38
C ALA A 48 -30.34 -11.34 24.09
N THR A 49 -29.92 -12.52 23.67
CA THR A 49 -28.61 -13.06 23.98
C THR A 49 -27.56 -12.12 23.38
N GLN A 50 -27.20 -11.08 24.12
CA GLN A 50 -26.05 -10.25 23.83
C GLN A 50 -24.82 -11.16 23.97
N GLN A 51 -24.37 -11.73 22.86
CA GLN A 51 -23.00 -12.19 22.76
C GLN A 51 -22.14 -11.02 23.26
N LYS A 52 -21.27 -11.26 24.26
CA LYS A 52 -20.21 -10.32 24.64
C LYS A 52 -19.19 -10.24 23.50
N GLY A 53 -19.61 -9.78 22.32
CA GLY A 53 -18.72 -9.19 21.35
C GLY A 53 -18.15 -7.94 22.01
N LYS A 54 -16.82 -7.86 22.16
CA LYS A 54 -16.16 -6.60 22.49
C LYS A 54 -16.66 -5.58 21.48
N THR A 55 -17.46 -4.61 21.90
CA THR A 55 -17.92 -3.54 21.02
C THR A 55 -16.67 -2.84 20.49
N LYS A 56 -16.37 -3.04 19.21
CA LYS A 56 -15.26 -2.36 18.54
C LYS A 56 -15.65 -0.89 18.47
N PHE A 57 -14.78 0.00 18.91
CA PHE A 57 -15.02 1.43 18.79
C PHE A 57 -15.25 1.77 17.30
N PRO A 58 -16.31 2.53 16.95
CA PRO A 58 -16.60 2.87 15.56
C PRO A 58 -15.60 3.93 15.08
N PHE A 59 -14.56 3.49 14.39
CA PHE A 59 -13.58 4.39 13.77
C PHE A 59 -14.15 4.96 12.46
N PRO A 60 -13.93 6.26 12.17
CA PRO A 60 -14.07 6.80 10.83
C PRO A 60 -13.22 6.03 9.81
N ASP A 61 -13.55 6.16 8.53
CA ASP A 61 -12.68 5.64 7.48
C ASP A 61 -11.43 6.54 7.32
N PHE A 62 -10.28 5.99 7.71
CA PHE A 62 -8.99 6.65 7.59
C PHE A 62 -8.25 6.31 6.28
N ASN A 63 -8.84 5.49 5.40
CA ASN A 63 -8.12 5.00 4.24
C ASN A 63 -7.90 6.05 3.14
N LYS A 64 -8.84 6.99 2.95
CA LYS A 64 -8.74 8.06 1.96
C LYS A 64 -8.37 7.56 0.56
N TYR A 65 -8.94 6.44 0.11
CA TYR A 65 -8.60 5.88 -1.20
C TYR A 65 -9.13 6.77 -2.32
N ILE A 66 -8.27 7.02 -3.30
CA ILE A 66 -8.64 7.51 -4.64
C ILE A 66 -8.23 6.39 -5.57
N HIS A 67 -9.18 5.81 -6.30
CA HIS A 67 -8.88 4.59 -7.04
C HIS A 67 -8.01 4.87 -8.27
N THR A 68 -8.56 5.58 -9.25
CA THR A 68 -7.92 5.85 -10.53
C THR A 68 -7.79 7.35 -10.76
N TYR A 69 -6.70 7.77 -11.40
CA TYR A 69 -6.58 9.08 -12.02
C TYR A 69 -6.18 8.93 -13.49
N THR A 70 -7.04 9.38 -14.40
CA THR A 70 -6.79 9.33 -15.85
C THR A 70 -6.16 10.64 -16.30
N LEU A 71 -4.98 10.58 -16.92
CA LEU A 71 -4.28 11.76 -17.44
C LEU A 71 -4.76 12.12 -18.84
N SER A 72 -4.83 13.43 -19.12
CA SER A 72 -4.93 13.92 -20.48
C SER A 72 -3.59 13.83 -21.21
N PRO A 73 -3.58 13.80 -22.56
CA PRO A 73 -2.35 13.78 -23.34
C PRO A 73 -1.40 14.94 -23.02
N GLU A 74 -1.93 16.14 -22.75
CA GLU A 74 -1.14 17.33 -22.41
C GLU A 74 -0.51 17.22 -21.01
N ALA A 75 -1.22 16.58 -20.08
CA ALA A 75 -0.76 16.37 -18.71
C ALA A 75 0.38 15.34 -18.63
N PHE A 76 0.42 14.38 -19.56
CA PHE A 76 1.50 13.39 -19.63
C PHE A 76 2.87 14.05 -19.85
N GLY A 77 2.91 15.15 -20.61
CA GLY A 77 4.06 16.03 -20.67
C GLY A 77 5.19 15.54 -21.57
N ILE A 78 4.85 14.94 -22.72
CA ILE A 78 5.75 14.65 -23.86
C ILE A 78 5.23 15.38 -25.12
N GLY A 79 4.64 16.58 -24.96
CA GLY A 79 4.02 17.31 -26.07
C GLY A 79 5.04 17.99 -27.00
N ALA A 80 6.17 18.43 -26.44
CA ALA A 80 7.25 19.06 -27.18
C ALA A 80 8.50 18.16 -27.27
N HIS A 81 9.29 18.34 -28.33
CA HIS A 81 10.46 17.49 -28.63
C HIS A 81 11.58 17.52 -27.59
N ASP A 82 11.59 18.51 -26.70
CA ASP A 82 12.57 18.64 -25.61
C ASP A 82 11.98 18.34 -24.23
N GLU A 83 10.73 17.85 -24.19
CA GLU A 83 10.09 17.32 -22.99
C GLU A 83 10.29 15.81 -22.89
N ARG A 84 10.30 15.31 -21.65
CA ARG A 84 10.42 13.88 -21.35
C ARG A 84 9.72 13.55 -20.05
N VAL A 85 9.38 12.27 -19.91
CA VAL A 85 8.82 11.70 -18.69
C VAL A 85 9.89 10.88 -17.98
N ILE A 86 9.95 11.04 -16.65
CA ILE A 86 10.86 10.32 -15.77
C ILE A 86 10.00 9.56 -14.75
N VAL A 87 9.85 8.24 -14.93
CA VAL A 87 9.15 7.37 -13.98
C VAL A 87 10.16 6.77 -13.02
N ILE A 88 10.03 7.03 -11.72
CA ILE A 88 10.99 6.64 -10.68
C ILE A 88 10.40 5.52 -9.82
N GLY A 89 11.21 4.49 -9.56
CA GLY A 89 10.88 3.38 -8.67
C GLY A 89 10.75 3.77 -7.18
N ASP A 90 10.52 2.77 -6.33
CA ASP A 90 10.30 2.94 -4.89
C ASP A 90 11.49 3.61 -4.20
N THR A 91 11.21 4.73 -3.52
CA THR A 91 12.26 5.57 -2.91
C THR A 91 12.41 5.31 -1.42
N HIS A 92 11.35 4.95 -0.70
CA HIS A 92 11.36 4.65 0.73
C HIS A 92 12.13 5.69 1.57
N GLY A 93 11.88 6.98 1.37
CA GLY A 93 12.56 8.06 2.08
C GLY A 93 14.04 8.26 1.74
N MET A 94 14.59 7.55 0.74
CA MET A 94 15.99 7.65 0.32
C MET A 94 16.26 8.94 -0.48
N ASN A 95 16.07 10.09 0.16
CA ASN A 95 16.12 11.41 -0.46
C ASN A 95 17.44 11.70 -1.20
N GLN A 96 18.57 11.30 -0.61
CA GLN A 96 19.87 11.48 -1.27
C GLN A 96 19.97 10.67 -2.56
N SER A 97 19.48 9.42 -2.57
CA SER A 97 19.46 8.58 -3.76
C SER A 97 18.55 9.15 -4.84
N LEU A 98 17.38 9.66 -4.46
CA LEU A 98 16.46 10.36 -5.37
C LEU A 98 17.18 11.54 -6.05
N HIS A 99 17.82 12.41 -5.28
CA HIS A 99 18.53 13.55 -5.85
C HIS A 99 19.77 13.15 -6.67
N ASN A 100 20.48 12.09 -6.31
CA ASN A 100 21.55 11.53 -7.13
C ASN A 100 21.04 11.04 -8.49
N LEU A 101 19.86 10.39 -8.52
CA LEU A 101 19.21 9.96 -9.75
C LEU A 101 18.79 11.15 -10.60
N LEU A 102 18.14 12.16 -9.99
CA LEU A 102 17.74 13.39 -10.69
C LEU A 102 18.95 14.13 -11.27
N ALA A 103 20.08 14.17 -10.56
CA ALA A 103 21.31 14.73 -11.06
C ALA A 103 21.90 13.91 -12.21
N ALA A 104 21.88 12.57 -12.11
CA ALA A 104 22.39 11.66 -13.14
C ALA A 104 21.63 11.75 -14.47
N VAL A 105 20.32 12.06 -14.42
CA VAL A 105 19.50 12.26 -15.62
C VAL A 105 19.46 13.71 -16.07
N GLU A 106 20.16 14.62 -15.39
CA GLU A 106 20.14 16.07 -15.64
C GLU A 106 18.72 16.66 -15.59
N TYR A 107 17.98 16.33 -14.52
CA TYR A 107 16.58 16.73 -14.36
C TYR A 107 16.37 18.25 -14.49
N ASN A 108 15.41 18.62 -15.34
CA ASN A 108 14.96 19.99 -15.54
C ASN A 108 13.48 20.13 -15.16
N PRO A 109 13.16 20.81 -14.04
CA PRO A 109 11.79 20.92 -13.54
C PRO A 109 10.86 21.77 -14.41
N ARG A 110 11.35 22.35 -15.51
CA ARG A 110 10.55 23.11 -16.46
C ARG A 110 10.22 22.34 -17.74
N LYS A 111 10.87 21.20 -17.96
CA LYS A 111 10.74 20.37 -19.17
C LYS A 111 10.37 18.92 -18.85
N ASP A 112 10.85 18.41 -17.73
CA ASP A 112 10.71 17.02 -17.36
C ASP A 112 9.51 16.83 -16.42
N THR A 113 8.63 15.89 -16.76
CA THR A 113 7.52 15.46 -15.91
C THR A 113 7.94 14.23 -15.11
N ILE A 114 7.75 14.24 -13.79
CA ILE A 114 8.12 13.09 -12.93
C ILE A 114 6.87 12.29 -12.60
N PHE A 115 6.99 10.97 -12.68
CA PHE A 115 6.06 10.01 -12.11
C PHE A 115 6.79 9.16 -11.06
N MET A 116 6.15 8.82 -9.95
CA MET A 116 6.71 7.94 -8.93
C MET A 116 5.81 6.72 -8.73
N SER A 117 6.39 5.52 -8.69
CA SER A 117 5.66 4.24 -8.59
C SER A 117 5.15 3.90 -7.19
N GLY A 118 5.07 4.89 -6.28
CA GLY A 118 4.67 4.70 -4.90
C GLY A 118 5.84 4.33 -3.97
N ASP A 119 5.48 4.02 -2.73
CA ASP A 119 6.40 3.80 -1.61
C ASP A 119 7.45 4.92 -1.54
N LEU A 120 6.91 6.13 -1.45
CA LEU A 120 7.70 7.35 -1.32
C LEU A 120 8.36 7.44 0.06
N LEU A 121 7.68 6.91 1.09
CA LEU A 121 7.99 7.13 2.49
C LEU A 121 8.37 5.86 3.26
N ALA A 122 8.85 6.09 4.49
CA ALA A 122 9.17 5.09 5.50
C ALA A 122 10.34 4.17 5.13
N LYS A 123 10.70 3.25 6.04
CA LYS A 123 11.81 2.27 5.96
C LYS A 123 13.23 2.83 6.06
N SER A 124 13.48 4.05 5.61
CA SER A 124 14.74 4.77 5.86
C SER A 124 14.59 5.73 7.04
N THR A 125 15.00 6.98 6.91
CA THR A 125 14.88 7.99 7.97
C THR A 125 13.59 8.80 7.82
N GLU A 126 13.02 9.21 8.94
CA GLU A 126 11.89 10.14 8.99
C GLU A 126 12.21 11.45 8.24
N ALA A 127 13.39 12.03 8.51
CA ALA A 127 13.87 13.22 7.84
C ALA A 127 13.98 13.05 6.32
N GLY A 128 14.43 11.88 5.84
CA GLY A 128 14.48 11.56 4.41
C GLY A 128 13.10 11.52 3.77
N SER A 129 12.13 10.90 4.45
CA SER A 129 10.73 10.85 4.00
C SER A 129 10.11 12.25 3.92
N LEU A 130 10.29 13.08 4.95
CA LEU A 130 9.80 14.46 4.96
C LEU A 130 10.49 15.34 3.91
N ALA A 131 11.78 15.13 3.64
CA ALA A 131 12.51 15.86 2.62
C ALA A 131 12.01 15.55 1.19
N ILE A 132 11.64 14.30 0.90
CA ILE A 132 11.00 13.94 -0.37
C ILE A 132 9.65 14.66 -0.51
N LEU A 133 8.83 14.68 0.55
CA LEU A 133 7.56 15.42 0.53
C LEU A 133 7.76 16.92 0.36
N ASP A 134 8.76 17.53 1.01
CA ASP A 134 9.10 18.95 0.83
C ASP A 134 9.48 19.25 -0.63
N PHE A 135 10.32 18.41 -1.24
CA PHE A 135 10.68 18.53 -2.65
C PHE A 135 9.44 18.53 -3.56
N ILE A 136 8.50 17.61 -3.34
CA ILE A 136 7.29 17.50 -4.18
C ILE A 136 6.34 18.68 -3.95
N VAL A 137 6.07 19.04 -2.70
CA VAL A 137 5.15 20.15 -2.35
C VAL A 137 5.68 21.48 -2.89
N ARG A 138 6.99 21.73 -2.80
CA ARG A 138 7.61 22.95 -3.32
C ARG A 138 7.49 23.06 -4.84
N GLN A 139 7.66 21.95 -5.56
CA GLN A 139 7.41 21.91 -7.01
C GLN A 139 5.96 22.28 -7.35
N LYS A 140 4.99 21.71 -6.63
CA LYS A 140 3.56 22.07 -6.80
C LYS A 140 3.27 23.55 -6.51
N GLN A 141 4.03 24.17 -5.61
CA GLN A 141 3.94 25.60 -5.30
C GLN A 141 4.69 26.51 -6.29
N GLY A 142 5.28 25.95 -7.36
CA GLY A 142 6.02 26.71 -8.36
C GLY A 142 7.48 27.02 -7.98
N LEU A 143 7.97 26.47 -6.87
CA LEU A 143 9.36 26.60 -6.42
C LEU A 143 10.21 25.50 -7.07
N CYS A 144 10.49 25.67 -8.36
CA CYS A 144 11.15 24.64 -9.17
C CYS A 144 12.59 24.34 -8.70
N ALA A 145 12.81 23.20 -8.05
CA ALA A 145 14.13 22.73 -7.64
C ALA A 145 14.72 21.77 -8.67
N LYS A 146 16.00 21.93 -9.03
CA LYS A 146 16.66 21.12 -10.09
C LYS A 146 17.11 19.71 -9.64
N GLY A 147 16.69 19.26 -8.45
CA GLY A 147 17.29 18.09 -7.79
C GLY A 147 18.67 18.44 -7.24
N ALA A 148 18.90 18.21 -5.94
CA ALA A 148 20.03 18.75 -5.16
C ALA A 148 20.23 20.28 -5.34
N ALA A 149 19.43 21.08 -4.64
CA ALA A 149 19.67 22.52 -4.57
C ALA A 149 20.57 22.87 -3.37
N ASP A 150 21.68 23.54 -3.71
CA ASP A 150 22.51 24.40 -2.87
C ASP A 150 21.72 25.08 -1.71
N PRO A 151 22.20 24.98 -0.44
CA PRO A 151 21.58 25.60 0.72
C PRO A 151 21.37 27.13 0.61
N SER A 152 22.00 27.79 -0.36
CA SER A 152 21.92 29.24 -0.55
C SER A 152 20.52 29.78 -0.91
N GLN A 153 19.55 28.92 -1.27
CA GLN A 153 18.16 29.35 -1.51
C GLN A 153 17.28 29.38 -0.24
N LEU A 154 17.84 29.07 0.94
CA LEU A 154 17.11 29.10 2.22
C LEU A 154 17.06 30.49 2.88
N THR A 155 17.73 31.51 2.33
CA THR A 155 17.65 32.89 2.86
C THR A 155 16.74 33.76 1.99
N GLY A 156 15.43 33.57 2.13
CA GLY A 156 14.43 34.47 1.59
C GLY A 156 14.33 35.75 2.42
N SER A 157 14.97 36.81 1.95
CA SER A 157 14.72 38.18 2.38
C SER A 157 13.29 38.60 2.02
N SER A 158 12.69 39.45 2.86
CA SER A 158 11.29 39.91 2.73
C SER A 158 10.96 40.48 1.34
N PRO A 159 9.70 40.33 0.87
CA PRO A 159 9.31 40.81 -0.45
C PRO A 159 9.23 42.34 -0.46
N SER A 160 10.24 42.98 -1.05
CA SER A 160 10.14 44.37 -1.46
C SER A 160 9.20 44.49 -2.67
N THR A 161 8.35 45.51 -2.60
CA THR A 161 7.20 45.72 -3.47
C THR A 161 7.63 46.19 -4.87
N SER A 162 6.89 45.71 -5.88
CA SER A 162 6.88 46.17 -7.28
C SER A 162 8.00 45.63 -8.19
N GLN A 163 7.72 44.54 -8.91
CA GLN A 163 8.34 44.26 -10.21
C GLN A 163 7.32 43.59 -11.15
N ARG A 164 7.34 44.05 -12.41
CA ARG A 164 6.52 43.60 -13.54
C ARG A 164 6.45 42.06 -13.64
N LYS A 165 5.23 41.52 -13.73
CA LYS A 165 4.95 40.10 -14.02
C LYS A 165 5.38 39.73 -15.44
N THR A 166 6.66 39.44 -15.64
CA THR A 166 7.05 38.49 -16.70
C THR A 166 6.66 37.10 -16.20
N LYS A 167 5.72 36.41 -16.86
CA LYS A 167 5.34 35.02 -16.53
C LYS A 167 6.58 34.14 -16.64
N THR A 168 7.30 33.92 -15.53
CA THR A 168 8.22 32.81 -15.44
C THR A 168 7.43 31.52 -15.70
N PRO A 169 7.93 30.59 -16.52
CA PRO A 169 7.21 29.35 -16.79
C PRO A 169 6.90 28.62 -15.48
N SER A 170 5.76 27.93 -15.37
CA SER A 170 5.47 27.10 -14.19
C SER A 170 6.36 25.85 -14.20
N CYS A 171 6.59 25.24 -13.04
CA CYS A 171 7.23 23.93 -13.00
C CYS A 171 6.30 22.90 -13.65
N LYS A 172 6.89 21.85 -14.24
CA LYS A 172 6.13 20.66 -14.65
C LYS A 172 5.67 19.90 -13.38
N PRO A 173 4.49 19.27 -13.43
CA PRO A 173 3.95 18.55 -12.29
C PRO A 173 4.76 17.31 -11.94
N ILE A 174 4.64 16.89 -10.68
CA ILE A 174 5.06 15.58 -10.20
C ILE A 174 3.80 14.78 -9.89
N TYR A 175 3.68 13.62 -10.54
CA TYR A 175 2.65 12.62 -10.30
C TYR A 175 3.24 11.46 -9.50
N ALA A 176 2.39 10.80 -8.73
CA ALA A 176 2.76 9.59 -8.02
C ALA A 176 1.51 8.72 -7.81
N VAL A 177 1.71 7.41 -7.78
CA VAL A 177 0.72 6.49 -7.26
C VAL A 177 1.00 6.20 -5.79
N ARG A 178 -0.02 5.75 -5.06
CA ARG A 178 0.10 5.40 -3.66
C ARG A 178 0.77 4.05 -3.47
N GLY A 179 1.79 3.98 -2.62
CA GLY A 179 2.37 2.72 -2.15
C GLY A 179 1.74 2.17 -0.87
N ASN A 180 2.05 0.91 -0.53
CA ASN A 180 1.49 0.30 0.67
C ASN A 180 2.06 0.93 1.96
N HIS A 181 3.30 1.42 1.94
CA HIS A 181 3.89 2.15 3.06
C HIS A 181 3.33 3.58 3.15
N ASP A 182 3.07 4.23 2.00
CA ASP A 182 2.40 5.54 1.97
C ASP A 182 0.98 5.43 2.55
N GLN A 183 0.25 4.35 2.25
CA GLN A 183 -1.09 4.09 2.80
C GLN A 183 -1.09 4.03 4.33
N MET A 184 -0.06 3.46 4.96
CA MET A 184 0.04 3.41 6.42
C MET A 184 0.26 4.80 7.02
N VAL A 185 1.09 5.63 6.39
CA VAL A 185 1.31 7.02 6.82
C VAL A 185 0.02 7.82 6.69
N ILE A 186 -0.72 7.66 5.60
CA ILE A 186 -2.02 8.31 5.35
C ILE A 186 -3.03 7.94 6.43
N GLN A 187 -3.16 6.65 6.76
CA GLN A 187 -4.06 6.18 7.81
C GLN A 187 -3.71 6.78 9.16
N TRP A 188 -2.42 6.80 9.52
CA TRP A 188 -1.96 7.43 10.75
C TRP A 188 -2.26 8.93 10.78
N ARG A 189 -1.97 9.65 9.69
CA ARG A 189 -2.21 11.08 9.61
C ARG A 189 -3.70 11.41 9.72
N ALA A 190 -4.56 10.68 9.00
CA ALA A 190 -6.01 10.88 9.06
C ALA A 190 -6.58 10.54 10.45
N TRP A 191 -6.03 9.51 11.10
CA TRP A 191 -6.37 9.20 12.49
C TRP A 191 -5.93 10.31 13.45
N ARG A 192 -4.73 10.87 13.29
CA ARG A 192 -4.25 11.98 14.13
C ARG A 192 -5.12 13.22 13.97
N ASP A 193 -5.41 13.61 12.73
CA ASP A 193 -6.27 14.76 12.41
C ASP A 193 -7.62 14.62 13.14
N TRP A 194 -8.19 13.41 13.18
CA TRP A 194 -9.41 13.11 13.92
C TRP A 194 -9.20 13.09 15.45
N PHE A 195 -8.21 12.34 15.93
CA PHE A 195 -8.01 12.05 17.36
C PHE A 195 -7.64 13.30 18.14
N GLU A 196 -6.75 14.14 17.61
CA GLU A 196 -6.25 15.34 18.29
C GLU A 196 -7.37 16.36 18.58
N GLN A 197 -8.38 16.41 17.72
CA GLN A 197 -9.53 17.31 17.83
C GLN A 197 -10.60 16.80 18.82
N LEU A 198 -10.51 15.54 19.26
CA LEU A 198 -11.49 14.97 20.19
C LEU A 198 -11.42 15.65 21.56
N GLN A 199 -12.59 15.87 22.14
CA GLN A 199 -12.76 16.30 23.52
C GLN A 199 -13.53 15.20 24.26
N VAL A 200 -12.97 14.69 25.35
CA VAL A 200 -13.66 13.73 26.21
C VAL A 200 -14.02 14.45 27.51
N PRO A 201 -15.31 14.72 27.77
CA PRO A 201 -15.72 15.36 29.00
C PRO A 201 -15.53 14.38 30.16
N PHE A 202 -14.54 14.65 31.01
CA PHE A 202 -14.45 14.00 32.31
C PHE A 202 -15.31 14.81 33.27
N THR A 203 -16.47 14.27 33.65
CA THR A 203 -17.22 14.83 34.78
C THR A 203 -16.27 14.84 35.98
N PRO A 204 -15.97 15.99 36.61
CA PRO A 204 -15.21 16.00 37.83
C PRO A 204 -16.01 15.14 38.81
N THR A 205 -15.46 13.96 39.12
CA THR A 205 -16.06 13.06 40.09
C THR A 205 -16.25 13.89 41.33
N ARG A 206 -17.51 13.98 41.80
CA ARG A 206 -17.88 14.73 42.99
C ARG A 206 -16.79 14.58 44.05
N LEU A 207 -16.31 15.72 44.53
CA LEU A 207 -15.54 15.88 45.76
C LEU A 207 -15.72 14.66 46.66
N HIS A 208 -14.63 13.93 46.92
CA HIS A 208 -14.56 13.11 48.12
C HIS A 208 -14.86 14.08 49.27
N SER A 209 -16.10 14.04 49.74
CA SER A 209 -16.51 14.77 50.91
C SER A 209 -15.68 14.22 52.05
N HIS A 210 -14.83 15.09 52.60
CA HIS A 210 -14.35 14.95 53.96
C HIS A 210 -15.57 14.68 54.85
N LEU A 211 -15.77 13.44 55.25
CA LEU A 211 -16.56 13.13 56.44
C LEU A 211 -15.61 13.22 57.64
N PRO A 212 -15.94 14.02 58.68
CA PRO A 212 -15.17 14.05 59.90
C PRO A 212 -15.58 12.88 60.81
N PHE A 213 -14.65 12.47 61.66
CA PHE A 213 -14.72 11.48 62.76
C PHE A 213 -14.30 10.03 62.46
N PRO A 214 -13.19 9.56 63.06
CA PRO A 214 -12.87 8.14 63.14
C PRO A 214 -13.65 7.49 64.30
N SER A 215 -14.29 6.37 64.02
CA SER A 215 -14.83 5.46 65.03
C SER A 215 -13.70 4.66 65.71
N PRO A 216 -13.76 4.40 67.02
CA PRO A 216 -12.62 3.91 67.80
C PRO A 216 -12.56 2.38 67.78
N LEU A 217 -12.32 1.77 66.60
CA LEU A 217 -12.04 0.32 66.51
C LEU A 217 -10.95 -0.03 65.48
N SER A 218 -10.16 0.94 65.02
CA SER A 218 -9.04 0.67 64.10
C SER A 218 -7.67 0.51 64.79
N ALA A 219 -7.60 0.56 66.12
CA ALA A 219 -6.35 0.49 66.88
C ALA A 219 -5.79 -0.94 67.08
N LEU A 220 -6.22 -1.93 66.29
CA LEU A 220 -5.74 -3.33 66.40
C LEU A 220 -5.25 -3.95 65.09
N ALA A 221 -4.98 -3.15 64.06
CA ALA A 221 -4.40 -3.64 62.79
C ALA A 221 -2.89 -3.34 62.65
N SER A 222 -2.18 -3.01 63.73
CA SER A 222 -0.74 -2.68 63.69
C SER A 222 0.20 -3.88 63.84
N PHE A 223 -0.28 -5.13 63.75
CA PHE A 223 0.57 -6.31 63.87
C PHE A 223 0.15 -7.45 62.94
N LEU A 224 0.25 -7.24 61.62
CA LEU A 224 0.37 -8.34 60.65
C LEU A 224 1.34 -7.95 59.52
N PRO A 225 2.40 -8.74 59.25
CA PRO A 225 3.34 -8.47 58.18
C PRO A 225 2.86 -9.05 56.83
N LEU A 226 3.00 -8.26 55.77
CA LEU A 226 3.04 -8.60 54.33
C LEU A 226 1.92 -9.51 53.76
N GLY A 227 1.07 -8.94 52.89
CA GLY A 227 0.21 -9.72 51.99
C GLY A 227 -0.73 -8.90 51.10
N PHE A 228 -0.27 -8.57 49.88
CA PHE A 228 -1.04 -8.22 48.67
C PHE A 228 -1.99 -7.02 48.70
N GLY A 229 -1.45 -5.81 48.87
CA GLY A 229 -2.04 -4.62 48.24
C GLY A 229 -1.53 -4.51 46.81
N THR A 230 -2.39 -4.70 45.80
CA THR A 230 -2.04 -4.29 44.43
C THR A 230 -1.84 -2.78 44.45
N ALA A 231 -0.61 -2.32 44.20
CA ALA A 231 -0.34 -0.89 44.06
C ALA A 231 -1.25 -0.36 42.93
N SER A 232 -2.28 0.42 43.30
CA SER A 232 -3.14 1.08 42.33
C SER A 232 -2.27 2.03 41.52
N TYR A 233 -2.19 1.79 40.21
CA TYR A 233 -1.43 2.64 39.29
C TYR A 233 -2.01 4.07 39.33
N ASP A 234 -1.18 5.04 39.72
CA ASP A 234 -1.58 6.45 39.71
C ASP A 234 -1.75 6.92 38.26
N ALA A 235 -3.00 7.22 37.91
CA ALA A 235 -3.36 7.62 36.57
C ALA A 235 -3.02 9.10 36.27
N GLY A 236 -2.55 9.86 37.26
CA GLY A 236 -2.38 11.31 37.15
C GLY A 236 -3.70 12.06 36.87
N PRO A 237 -3.63 13.39 36.69
CA PRO A 237 -4.81 14.19 36.36
C PRO A 237 -5.35 13.84 34.96
N ALA A 238 -6.67 13.87 34.81
CA ALA A 238 -7.32 13.64 33.52
C ALA A 238 -7.05 14.80 32.56
N VAL A 239 -6.76 14.47 31.29
CA VAL A 239 -6.62 15.44 30.20
C VAL A 239 -7.88 15.46 29.34
N GLY A 240 -8.28 16.63 28.85
CA GLY A 240 -9.58 16.83 28.20
C GLY A 240 -9.57 16.61 26.70
N THR A 241 -8.40 16.70 26.06
CA THR A 241 -8.26 16.63 24.60
C THR A 241 -7.36 15.48 24.14
N GLY A 242 -7.56 15.04 22.89
CA GLY A 242 -6.73 13.99 22.30
C GLY A 242 -5.28 14.43 22.12
N SER A 243 -5.05 15.71 21.76
CA SER A 243 -3.70 16.27 21.65
C SER A 243 -2.95 16.22 22.98
N GLU A 244 -3.58 16.63 24.09
CA GLU A 244 -2.97 16.53 25.43
C GLU A 244 -2.68 15.07 25.81
N PHE A 245 -3.57 14.15 25.45
CA PHE A 245 -3.36 12.73 25.72
C PHE A 245 -2.16 12.17 24.96
N LEU A 246 -2.02 12.51 23.67
CA LEU A 246 -0.88 12.08 22.86
C LEU A 246 0.44 12.63 23.41
N GLN A 247 0.50 13.91 23.76
CA GLN A 247 1.67 14.52 24.37
C GLN A 247 2.06 13.83 25.68
N LEU A 248 1.06 13.46 26.50
CA LEU A 248 1.28 12.74 27.75
C LEU A 248 1.90 11.36 27.53
N ILE A 249 1.32 10.53 26.67
CA ILE A 249 1.82 9.16 26.44
C ILE A 249 3.14 9.15 25.67
N GLU A 250 3.37 10.13 24.80
CA GLU A 250 4.64 10.30 24.09
C GLU A 250 5.77 10.70 25.05
N ALA A 251 5.50 11.65 25.95
CA ALA A 251 6.46 12.03 26.98
C ALA A 251 6.76 10.86 27.94
N GLU A 252 5.75 10.05 28.29
CA GLU A 252 5.94 8.81 29.07
C GLU A 252 6.82 7.81 28.33
N TRP A 253 6.52 7.53 27.06
CA TRP A 253 7.29 6.61 26.23
C TRP A 253 8.75 7.03 26.08
N LEU A 254 9.01 8.31 25.79
CA LEU A 254 10.38 8.85 25.68
C LEU A 254 11.16 8.75 26.99
N ARG A 255 10.51 8.98 28.14
CA ARG A 255 11.13 8.83 29.46
C ARG A 255 11.47 7.37 29.76
N ASP A 256 10.53 6.46 29.53
CA ASP A 256 10.71 5.03 29.80
C ASP A 256 11.80 4.43 28.91
N ARG A 257 11.80 4.77 27.62
CA ARG A 257 12.83 4.36 26.66
C ARG A 257 14.23 4.87 27.04
N LYS A 258 14.33 6.09 27.57
CA LYS A 258 15.62 6.64 28.06
C LYS A 258 16.10 5.95 29.33
N LYS A 259 15.17 5.53 30.20
CA LYS A 259 15.48 4.88 31.47
C LYS A 259 15.91 3.43 31.30
N ASP A 260 15.33 2.73 30.32
CA ASP A 260 15.61 1.32 30.04
C ASP A 260 15.77 1.08 28.52
N PRO A 261 16.92 1.46 27.94
CA PRO A 261 17.13 1.39 26.50
C PRO A 261 17.20 -0.03 25.93
N ASN A 262 17.36 -1.05 26.78
CA ASN A 262 17.50 -2.46 26.36
C ASN A 262 16.44 -3.40 26.96
N GLY A 263 15.47 -2.89 27.73
CA GLY A 263 14.40 -3.70 28.34
C GLY A 263 13.03 -3.45 27.71
N ALA A 264 11.95 -3.73 28.44
CA ALA A 264 10.57 -3.69 27.95
C ALA A 264 10.10 -2.28 27.49
N GLY A 265 10.85 -1.22 27.82
CA GLY A 265 10.64 0.14 27.32
C GLY A 265 11.28 0.42 25.95
N SER A 266 12.08 -0.51 25.42
CA SER A 266 12.72 -0.41 24.10
C SER A 266 11.87 -0.98 22.97
N ASP A 267 11.03 -1.98 23.24
CA ASP A 267 10.02 -2.49 22.31
C ASP A 267 8.75 -1.64 22.42
N VAL A 268 8.42 -0.97 21.33
CA VAL A 268 7.27 -0.07 21.24
C VAL A 268 5.93 -0.82 21.37
N GLU A 269 5.82 -2.02 20.81
CA GLU A 269 4.58 -2.81 20.87
C GLU A 269 4.34 -3.30 22.30
N GLU A 270 5.39 -3.78 22.96
CA GLU A 270 5.33 -4.20 24.36
C GLU A 270 4.95 -3.03 25.28
N TRP A 271 5.59 -1.87 25.10
CA TRP A 271 5.28 -0.68 25.88
C TRP A 271 3.82 -0.25 25.73
N ILE A 272 3.30 -0.23 24.49
CA ILE A 272 1.88 0.10 24.21
C ILE A 272 0.95 -0.89 24.90
N ASP A 273 1.23 -2.20 24.83
CA ASP A 273 0.43 -3.22 25.47
C ASP A 273 0.41 -3.07 27.01
N VAL A 274 1.55 -2.76 27.60
CA VAL A 274 1.66 -2.47 29.04
C VAL A 274 0.88 -1.19 29.40
N ALA A 275 1.02 -0.12 28.61
CA ALA A 275 0.30 1.12 28.82
C ALA A 275 -1.24 0.94 28.72
N ARG A 276 -1.71 0.16 27.74
CA ARG A 276 -3.13 -0.22 27.61
C ARG A 276 -3.63 -1.01 28.81
N LYS A 277 -2.83 -1.95 29.35
CA LYS A 277 -3.18 -2.71 30.56
C LYS A 277 -3.25 -1.82 31.79
N ARG A 278 -2.27 -0.93 31.99
CA ARG A 278 -2.23 0.05 33.11
C ARG A 278 -3.39 1.04 33.08
N ALA A 279 -3.87 1.38 31.89
CA ALA A 279 -4.99 2.30 31.72
C ALA A 279 -6.35 1.73 32.17
N GLN A 280 -6.49 0.40 32.30
CA GLN A 280 -7.76 -0.23 32.66
C GLN A 280 -8.25 0.26 34.03
N GLY A 281 -9.53 0.64 34.13
CA GLY A 281 -10.11 1.18 35.36
C GLY A 281 -9.79 2.65 35.63
N THR A 282 -9.07 3.33 34.72
CA THR A 282 -8.72 4.76 34.84
C THR A 282 -9.38 5.58 33.73
N TRP A 283 -9.32 6.91 33.83
CA TRP A 283 -9.77 7.83 32.78
C TRP A 283 -9.05 7.61 31.44
N ARG A 284 -7.79 7.11 31.47
CA ARG A 284 -7.00 6.80 30.28
C ARG A 284 -7.61 5.70 29.43
N ALA A 285 -8.43 4.81 30.01
CA ALA A 285 -9.06 3.72 29.27
C ALA A 285 -9.93 4.24 28.12
N GLU A 286 -10.60 5.38 28.30
CA GLU A 286 -11.42 5.98 27.24
C GLU A 286 -10.60 6.44 26.05
N TRP A 287 -9.43 7.03 26.29
CA TRP A 287 -8.53 7.42 25.21
C TRP A 287 -7.93 6.21 24.49
N TRP A 288 -7.46 5.20 25.24
CA TRP A 288 -6.89 3.99 24.64
C TRP A 288 -7.88 3.20 23.78
N LYS A 289 -9.19 3.28 24.04
CA LYS A 289 -10.23 2.69 23.16
C LYS A 289 -10.26 3.31 21.77
N ARG A 290 -9.81 4.56 21.65
CA ARG A 290 -9.79 5.39 20.43
C ARG A 290 -8.43 5.39 19.72
N ILE A 291 -7.45 4.65 20.26
CA ILE A 291 -6.19 4.37 19.56
C ILE A 291 -6.33 2.98 18.92
N PRO A 292 -6.24 2.85 17.59
CA PRO A 292 -6.25 1.57 16.90
C PRO A 292 -5.27 0.58 17.54
N GLY A 293 -5.74 -0.62 17.82
CA GLY A 293 -4.89 -1.70 18.27
C GLY A 293 -4.28 -2.46 17.08
N PRO A 294 -3.21 -3.23 17.29
CA PRO A 294 -2.71 -4.12 16.26
C PRO A 294 -3.83 -5.06 15.79
N GLY A 295 -4.06 -5.11 14.47
CA GLY A 295 -5.09 -5.96 13.89
C GLY A 295 -4.78 -7.46 14.06
N LYS A 296 -5.70 -8.32 13.59
CA LYS A 296 -5.44 -9.76 13.49
C LYS A 296 -4.89 -10.10 12.11
N GLY A 297 -4.00 -11.09 12.05
CA GLY A 297 -3.47 -11.61 10.77
C GLY A 297 -2.74 -10.53 9.97
N ARG A 298 -3.23 -10.23 8.76
CA ARG A 298 -2.59 -9.29 7.82
C ARG A 298 -2.52 -7.86 8.36
N ALA A 299 -3.53 -7.42 9.12
CA ALA A 299 -3.62 -6.06 9.65
C ALA A 299 -2.87 -5.84 10.98
N LYS A 300 -2.09 -6.82 11.45
CA LYS A 300 -1.34 -6.70 12.72
C LYS A 300 -0.35 -5.53 12.68
N LYS A 301 0.26 -5.29 11.51
CA LYS A 301 1.34 -4.31 11.33
C LYS A 301 0.87 -2.91 10.94
N ASP A 302 -0.43 -2.72 10.71
CA ASP A 302 -0.95 -1.48 10.12
C ASP A 302 -0.99 -0.33 11.14
N TRP A 303 -1.06 -0.67 12.44
CA TRP A 303 -1.24 0.29 13.53
C TRP A 303 -0.19 0.15 14.63
N ILE A 304 1.08 0.33 14.25
CA ILE A 304 2.21 0.43 15.20
C ILE A 304 2.44 1.91 15.58
N MET A 305 1.93 2.31 16.75
CA MET A 305 2.12 3.67 17.27
C MET A 305 3.60 3.91 17.62
N PHE A 306 4.09 5.14 17.43
CA PHE A 306 5.51 5.52 17.58
C PHE A 306 6.51 4.79 16.67
N GLY A 307 6.04 3.94 15.75
CA GLY A 307 6.86 3.43 14.64
C GLY A 307 7.06 4.46 13.53
N ASP A 308 7.84 4.10 12.51
CA ASP A 308 8.22 4.98 11.40
C ASP A 308 7.02 5.68 10.75
N HIS A 309 5.95 4.92 10.44
CA HIS A 309 4.75 5.49 9.80
C HIS A 309 4.05 6.53 10.66
N TYR A 310 3.98 6.28 11.97
CA TYR A 310 3.38 7.20 12.93
C TYR A 310 4.20 8.48 13.06
N ASN A 311 5.53 8.37 13.15
CA ASN A 311 6.39 9.54 13.35
C ASN A 311 6.38 10.44 12.09
N ILE A 312 6.45 9.85 10.89
CA ILE A 312 6.30 10.62 9.64
C ILE A 312 4.93 11.31 9.59
N ALA A 313 3.84 10.62 9.97
CA ALA A 313 2.51 11.20 10.03
C ALA A 313 2.36 12.31 11.09
N ARG A 314 3.11 12.22 12.20
CA ARG A 314 3.16 13.25 13.26
C ARG A 314 3.82 14.52 12.76
N ASP A 315 4.95 14.39 12.07
CA ASP A 315 5.83 15.53 11.76
C ASP A 315 5.57 16.17 10.39
N MET A 316 4.76 15.54 9.54
CA MET A 316 4.38 16.13 8.26
C MET A 316 3.48 17.36 8.42
N SER A 317 3.70 18.34 7.56
CA SER A 317 2.82 19.51 7.42
C SER A 317 1.47 19.14 6.79
N SER A 318 0.50 20.05 6.89
CA SER A 318 -0.83 19.86 6.29
C SER A 318 -0.78 19.82 4.76
N GLU A 319 0.13 20.57 4.13
CA GLU A 319 0.33 20.58 2.68
C GLU A 319 0.92 19.25 2.19
N GLN A 320 1.86 18.67 2.95
CA GLN A 320 2.40 17.34 2.68
C GLN A 320 1.34 16.25 2.85
N ALA A 321 0.49 16.36 3.88
CA ALA A 321 -0.64 15.44 4.08
C ALA A 321 -1.66 15.53 2.92
N GLN A 322 -2.01 16.74 2.48
CA GLN A 322 -2.90 16.95 1.33
C GLN A 322 -2.35 16.33 0.04
N PHE A 323 -1.03 16.43 -0.18
CA PHE A 323 -0.40 15.73 -1.31
C PHE A 323 -0.61 14.21 -1.22
N LEU A 324 -0.34 13.59 -0.06
CA LEU A 324 -0.52 12.16 0.11
C LEU A 324 -1.98 11.71 -0.04
N TYR A 325 -2.93 12.48 0.50
CA TYR A 325 -4.36 12.21 0.34
C TYR A 325 -4.81 12.28 -1.12
N SER A 326 -4.10 13.06 -1.97
CA SER A 326 -4.38 13.16 -3.40
C SER A 326 -3.84 12.01 -4.25
N LEU A 327 -3.05 11.09 -3.68
CA LEU A 327 -2.43 10.01 -4.44
C LEU A 327 -3.47 8.94 -4.83
N PRO A 328 -3.65 8.67 -6.14
CA PRO A 328 -4.47 7.57 -6.64
C PRO A 328 -3.75 6.22 -6.47
N LEU A 329 -4.50 5.11 -6.52
CA LEU A 329 -3.93 3.76 -6.56
C LEU A 329 -3.36 3.43 -7.94
N VAL A 330 -4.03 3.90 -8.99
CA VAL A 330 -3.64 3.70 -10.39
C VAL A 330 -3.68 5.03 -11.13
N ILE A 331 -2.66 5.27 -11.95
CA ILE A 331 -2.67 6.33 -12.96
C ILE A 331 -2.84 5.67 -14.33
N HIS A 332 -3.86 6.10 -15.08
CA HIS A 332 -4.16 5.61 -16.43
C HIS A 332 -3.75 6.69 -17.46
N ILE A 333 -2.98 6.29 -18.48
CA ILE A 333 -2.51 7.18 -19.56
C ILE A 333 -3.06 6.63 -20.88
N PRO A 334 -4.30 7.02 -21.28
CA PRO A 334 -4.94 6.47 -22.47
C PRO A 334 -4.17 6.77 -23.76
N SER A 335 -3.56 7.95 -23.85
CA SER A 335 -2.83 8.39 -25.05
C SER A 335 -1.61 7.54 -25.40
N GLU A 336 -1.10 6.77 -24.45
CA GLU A 336 0.07 5.90 -24.61
C GLU A 336 -0.23 4.45 -24.21
N HIS A 337 -1.51 4.12 -23.98
CA HIS A 337 -2.01 2.80 -23.61
C HIS A 337 -1.24 2.11 -22.48
N PHE A 338 -0.96 2.84 -21.40
CA PHE A 338 -0.28 2.28 -20.25
C PHE A 338 -0.83 2.74 -18.89
N PHE A 339 -0.56 1.92 -17.88
CA PHE A 339 -0.90 2.16 -16.48
C PHE A 339 0.35 2.30 -15.63
N LEU A 340 0.30 3.20 -14.67
CA LEU A 340 1.23 3.23 -13.54
C LEU A 340 0.47 2.75 -12.31
N ALA A 341 0.99 1.75 -11.62
CA ALA A 341 0.45 1.21 -10.37
C ALA A 341 1.60 0.90 -9.42
N HIS A 342 1.34 0.84 -8.11
CA HIS A 342 2.43 0.52 -7.17
C HIS A 342 2.84 -0.96 -7.22
N ALA A 343 1.92 -1.90 -6.97
CA ALA A 343 2.26 -3.33 -7.00
C ALA A 343 1.97 -3.99 -8.34
N GLY A 344 0.74 -3.88 -8.84
CA GLY A 344 0.35 -4.51 -10.11
C GLY A 344 -1.14 -4.51 -10.40
N LEU A 345 -1.47 -4.93 -11.62
CA LEU A 345 -2.82 -5.07 -12.16
C LEU A 345 -3.00 -6.48 -12.74
N LEU A 346 -4.22 -7.02 -12.66
CA LEU A 346 -4.56 -8.28 -13.32
C LEU A 346 -5.10 -8.03 -14.74
N PRO A 347 -4.75 -8.90 -15.70
CA PRO A 347 -5.23 -8.79 -17.08
C PRO A 347 -6.65 -9.37 -17.26
N TYR A 348 -7.22 -9.17 -18.45
CA TYR A 348 -8.60 -9.51 -18.83
C TYR A 348 -8.65 -10.47 -20.03
N ASP A 349 -9.30 -11.65 -19.95
CA ASP A 349 -9.55 -12.55 -21.11
C ASP A 349 -10.92 -12.27 -21.72
N PRO A 350 -11.00 -11.63 -22.90
CA PRO A 350 -12.28 -11.22 -23.49
C PRO A 350 -13.23 -12.34 -23.89
N ARG A 351 -12.78 -13.61 -23.89
CA ARG A 351 -13.55 -14.72 -24.47
C ARG A 351 -14.31 -15.58 -23.48
N LYS A 352 -14.15 -15.38 -22.16
CA LYS A 352 -14.88 -16.19 -21.16
C LYS A 352 -15.91 -15.33 -20.45
N ALA A 353 -17.03 -15.97 -20.08
CA ALA A 353 -18.08 -15.37 -19.30
C ALA A 353 -17.52 -14.80 -17.99
N SER A 354 -18.26 -13.84 -17.46
CA SER A 354 -17.86 -13.08 -16.28
C SER A 354 -17.50 -13.99 -15.11
N ASP A 355 -18.37 -14.93 -14.77
CA ASP A 355 -18.26 -15.84 -13.64
C ASP A 355 -17.35 -17.08 -13.84
N ASP A 356 -16.59 -17.16 -14.94
CA ASP A 356 -15.77 -18.35 -15.25
C ASP A 356 -14.58 -18.51 -14.28
N LYS A 357 -14.50 -19.68 -13.62
CA LYS A 357 -13.43 -20.07 -12.69
C LYS A 357 -12.00 -20.07 -13.28
N HIS A 358 -11.86 -20.05 -14.60
CA HIS A 358 -10.58 -19.99 -15.33
C HIS A 358 -10.28 -18.62 -15.93
N GLN A 359 -11.12 -17.61 -15.70
CA GLN A 359 -10.72 -16.22 -15.88
C GLN A 359 -9.60 -15.90 -14.89
N PRO A 360 -8.57 -15.11 -15.27
CA PRO A 360 -7.86 -14.29 -14.32
C PRO A 360 -8.77 -13.16 -13.81
N LEU A 361 -9.95 -13.52 -13.28
CA LEU A 361 -10.96 -12.72 -12.58
C LEU A 361 -11.07 -11.23 -12.99
N ALA A 362 -11.59 -10.88 -14.20
CA ALA A 362 -13.02 -10.50 -14.44
C ALA A 362 -13.40 -10.04 -15.88
N HIS A 363 -14.42 -9.17 -16.02
CA HIS A 363 -15.51 -9.13 -17.03
C HIS A 363 -15.44 -7.92 -18.02
N ALA A 364 -16.48 -7.75 -18.85
CA ALA A 364 -16.79 -6.51 -19.59
C ALA A 364 -18.05 -5.83 -18.99
N PRO A 365 -18.29 -4.52 -19.18
CA PRO A 365 -19.48 -3.85 -18.66
C PRO A 365 -20.69 -4.16 -19.56
N SER A 366 -21.85 -4.46 -18.97
CA SER A 366 -23.12 -4.58 -19.70
C SER A 366 -23.91 -3.26 -19.66
N ALA A 367 -24.50 -2.89 -20.79
CA ALA A 367 -25.31 -1.67 -20.94
C ALA A 367 -26.78 -1.82 -20.47
N ASP A 368 -27.13 -2.95 -19.86
CA ASP A 368 -28.52 -3.30 -19.58
C ASP A 368 -28.70 -3.67 -18.10
N GLU A 369 -29.05 -2.69 -17.27
CA GLU A 369 -29.87 -2.91 -16.07
C GLU A 369 -30.98 -1.84 -16.08
N GLU A 370 -32.04 -2.13 -16.83
CA GLU A 370 -33.35 -1.51 -16.60
C GLU A 370 -33.86 -2.08 -15.26
N ASP A 371 -33.64 -1.34 -14.17
CA ASP A 371 -34.34 -1.57 -12.92
C ASP A 371 -35.83 -1.26 -13.14
N GLU A 372 -36.68 -2.29 -13.06
CA GLU A 372 -38.12 -2.11 -12.90
C GLU A 372 -38.38 -1.33 -11.61
N GLU A 373 -38.88 -0.11 -11.76
CA GLU A 373 -39.41 0.74 -10.69
C GLU A 373 -40.51 0.03 -9.90
N ASP A 374 -40.35 -0.04 -8.58
CA ASP A 374 -41.47 -0.05 -7.64
C ASP A 374 -41.18 0.96 -6.50
N GLY A 375 -41.89 2.09 -6.52
CA GLY A 375 -42.28 2.83 -5.31
C GLY A 375 -41.50 4.09 -4.92
N ASP A 376 -42.01 5.23 -5.39
CA ASP A 376 -41.93 6.61 -4.88
C ASP A 376 -41.84 6.78 -3.34
N ASP A 377 -40.75 7.39 -2.84
CA ASP A 377 -40.79 8.66 -2.06
C ASP A 377 -39.43 9.40 -2.02
N GLY A 378 -39.45 10.69 -2.39
CA GLY A 378 -38.26 11.46 -2.75
C GLY A 378 -37.43 12.06 -1.62
N TYR A 379 -36.13 12.25 -1.89
CA TYR A 379 -35.32 13.37 -1.39
C TYR A 379 -34.19 13.72 -2.38
N GLU A 380 -34.20 14.97 -2.84
CA GLU A 380 -33.36 15.58 -3.88
C GLU A 380 -32.09 16.22 -3.30
N TYR A 381 -30.93 16.00 -3.93
CA TYR A 381 -29.79 16.96 -4.09
C TYR A 381 -28.72 16.36 -5.05
N PRO A 382 -27.90 17.19 -5.73
CA PRO A 382 -28.09 17.66 -7.09
C PRO A 382 -27.20 16.96 -8.14
N THR A 383 -27.79 16.65 -9.30
CA THR A 383 -27.12 16.21 -10.53
C THR A 383 -26.72 17.41 -11.39
N ILE A 384 -25.52 17.42 -11.96
CA ILE A 384 -25.11 18.21 -13.14
C ILE A 384 -24.07 17.35 -13.88
N ASP A 385 -24.11 17.04 -15.16
CA ASP A 385 -25.08 17.13 -16.26
C ASP A 385 -24.56 16.07 -17.25
N VAL A 386 -25.21 14.90 -17.31
CA VAL A 386 -25.02 13.93 -18.39
C VAL A 386 -26.18 14.14 -19.35
N GLY A 387 -25.99 15.12 -20.24
CA GLY A 387 -26.87 15.38 -21.36
C GLY A 387 -26.91 14.16 -22.29
N SER A 388 -27.98 13.39 -22.17
CA SER A 388 -28.41 12.44 -23.19
C SER A 388 -28.66 13.20 -24.50
N SER A 389 -27.79 12.97 -25.49
CA SER A 389 -28.13 13.18 -26.89
C SER A 389 -28.29 11.81 -27.53
N HIS A 390 -29.53 11.51 -27.95
CA HIS A 390 -29.91 10.39 -28.80
C HIS A 390 -28.80 9.97 -29.79
N PHE A 391 -28.38 8.71 -29.75
CA PHE A 391 -27.74 8.09 -30.90
C PHE A 391 -28.47 6.80 -31.27
N GLN A 392 -29.15 6.87 -32.42
CA GLN A 392 -29.60 5.75 -33.21
C GLN A 392 -28.43 4.79 -33.46
N ARG A 393 -28.73 3.50 -33.63
CA ARG A 393 -27.85 2.54 -34.32
C ARG A 393 -27.12 3.23 -35.49
N PRO A 394 -25.78 3.17 -35.61
CA PRO A 394 -25.16 3.48 -36.88
C PRO A 394 -25.48 2.31 -37.83
N LEU A 395 -26.51 2.54 -38.64
CA LEU A 395 -26.51 2.14 -40.04
C LEU A 395 -25.12 2.40 -40.64
N SER A 396 -24.60 1.39 -41.35
CA SER A 396 -23.57 1.49 -42.38
C SER A 396 -22.20 2.07 -41.97
N ARG A 397 -21.16 1.23 -42.18
CA ARG A 397 -19.75 1.56 -42.38
C ARG A 397 -19.58 2.66 -43.44
N THR A 398 -19.84 3.91 -43.10
CA THR A 398 -19.49 5.06 -43.95
C THR A 398 -19.06 6.24 -43.08
N GLY A 399 -17.75 6.39 -42.88
CA GLY A 399 -17.15 7.73 -42.72
C GLY A 399 -16.49 8.13 -41.40
N LEU A 400 -16.16 7.22 -40.48
CA LEU A 400 -15.17 7.51 -39.43
C LEU A 400 -13.81 6.98 -39.88
N ASP A 401 -12.75 7.76 -39.70
CA ASP A 401 -11.38 7.29 -39.94
C ASP A 401 -11.16 6.06 -39.05
N GLU A 402 -10.74 4.93 -39.65
CA GLU A 402 -10.65 3.63 -38.97
C GLU A 402 -9.80 3.69 -37.68
N ASP A 403 -8.83 4.60 -37.62
CA ASP A 403 -7.95 4.84 -36.48
C ASP A 403 -8.67 5.45 -35.26
N GLU A 404 -9.59 6.41 -35.43
CA GLU A 404 -10.30 7.05 -34.30
C GLU A 404 -11.25 6.07 -33.59
N GLY A 405 -11.86 5.15 -34.35
CA GLY A 405 -12.73 4.11 -33.79
C GLY A 405 -11.96 3.09 -32.95
N VAL A 406 -10.75 2.72 -33.39
CA VAL A 406 -9.87 1.80 -32.65
C VAL A 406 -9.43 2.42 -31.33
N ASP A 407 -9.02 3.69 -31.32
CA ASP A 407 -8.59 4.38 -30.10
C ASP A 407 -9.69 4.42 -29.04
N GLN A 408 -10.95 4.70 -29.43
CA GLN A 408 -12.09 4.68 -28.52
C GLN A 408 -12.31 3.28 -27.91
N LEU A 409 -12.24 2.23 -28.73
CA LEU A 409 -12.38 0.86 -28.25
C LEU A 409 -11.24 0.46 -27.30
N ARG A 410 -10.02 0.97 -27.51
CA ARG A 410 -8.89 0.74 -26.59
C ARG A 410 -9.11 1.41 -25.25
N VAL A 411 -9.60 2.65 -25.25
CA VAL A 411 -9.94 3.37 -24.01
C VAL A 411 -11.00 2.60 -23.22
N LEU A 412 -12.03 2.06 -23.90
CA LEU A 412 -13.07 1.24 -23.26
C LEU A 412 -12.49 -0.08 -22.69
N GLN A 413 -11.63 -0.77 -23.44
CA GLN A 413 -10.93 -1.96 -22.95
C GLN A 413 -10.10 -1.68 -21.69
N GLU A 414 -9.39 -0.54 -21.68
CA GLU A 414 -8.57 -0.11 -20.55
C GLU A 414 -9.41 0.27 -19.33
N HIS A 415 -10.59 0.84 -19.55
CA HIS A 415 -11.56 1.11 -18.49
C HIS A 415 -12.09 -0.19 -17.87
N ALA A 416 -12.43 -1.19 -18.71
CA ALA A 416 -12.86 -2.52 -18.26
C ALA A 416 -11.80 -3.21 -17.39
N LEU A 417 -10.51 -3.07 -17.74
CA LEU A 417 -9.40 -3.58 -16.91
C LEU A 417 -9.42 -3.00 -15.48
N LEU A 418 -9.87 -1.76 -15.30
CA LEU A 418 -9.89 -1.10 -13.99
C LEU A 418 -11.17 -1.38 -13.20
N GLU A 419 -12.31 -1.40 -13.88
CA GLU A 419 -13.63 -1.43 -13.23
C GLU A 419 -14.24 -2.83 -13.15
N ASP A 420 -14.05 -3.65 -14.17
CA ASP A 420 -14.76 -4.92 -14.22
C ASP A 420 -14.04 -5.96 -13.36
N ILE A 421 -12.71 -5.89 -13.25
CA ILE A 421 -11.84 -6.75 -12.43
C ILE A 421 -12.00 -6.45 -10.93
N PRO A 422 -12.71 -7.31 -10.13
CA PRO A 422 -12.86 -7.10 -8.68
C PRO A 422 -11.53 -6.97 -7.97
N HIS A 423 -10.51 -7.71 -8.44
CA HIS A 423 -9.17 -7.62 -7.90
C HIS A 423 -8.53 -6.26 -8.20
N ASN A 424 -8.76 -5.68 -9.37
CA ASN A 424 -8.23 -4.36 -9.68
C ASN A 424 -9.00 -3.26 -8.95
N ARG A 425 -10.26 -3.49 -8.56
CA ARG A 425 -11.06 -2.63 -7.67
C ARG A 425 -10.66 -2.70 -6.19
N ASP A 426 -10.00 -3.77 -5.76
CA ASP A 426 -9.59 -3.96 -4.36
C ASP A 426 -8.27 -3.20 -4.08
N PRO A 427 -8.28 -2.14 -3.25
CA PRO A 427 -7.06 -1.40 -2.92
C PRO A 427 -5.97 -2.27 -2.31
N TRP A 428 -6.34 -3.31 -1.56
CA TRP A 428 -5.36 -4.21 -0.98
C TRP A 428 -4.57 -4.96 -2.07
N VAL A 429 -5.24 -5.39 -3.14
CA VAL A 429 -4.59 -6.08 -4.25
C VAL A 429 -3.63 -5.14 -4.99
N ILE A 430 -4.10 -3.95 -5.42
CA ILE A 430 -3.29 -2.97 -6.17
C ILE A 430 -2.05 -2.53 -5.38
N LEU A 431 -2.13 -2.50 -4.06
CA LEU A 431 -1.03 -2.12 -3.18
C LEU A 431 -0.11 -3.31 -2.80
N ASN A 432 -0.53 -4.57 -2.97
CA ASN A 432 0.20 -5.69 -2.37
C ASN A 432 0.47 -6.89 -3.28
N ILE A 433 -0.15 -7.01 -4.45
CA ILE A 433 0.00 -8.19 -5.31
C ILE A 433 1.45 -8.42 -5.72
N ARG A 434 1.89 -9.69 -5.65
CA ARG A 434 3.17 -10.13 -6.22
C ARG A 434 3.01 -11.33 -7.13
N SER A 435 2.11 -12.24 -6.77
CA SER A 435 1.86 -13.50 -7.47
C SER A 435 0.40 -13.94 -7.33
N ILE A 436 -0.01 -14.85 -8.20
CA ILE A 436 -1.34 -15.47 -8.24
C ILE A 436 -1.14 -16.98 -8.01
N ARG A 437 -1.86 -17.54 -7.04
CA ARG A 437 -1.79 -18.97 -6.74
C ARG A 437 -2.54 -19.80 -7.78
N LYS A 438 -2.34 -21.12 -7.75
CA LYS A 438 -3.00 -22.06 -8.67
C LYS A 438 -4.53 -22.05 -8.58
N ASP A 439 -5.07 -21.66 -7.43
CA ASP A 439 -6.51 -21.51 -7.18
C ASP A 439 -7.07 -20.13 -7.57
N GLY A 440 -6.28 -19.30 -8.28
CA GLY A 440 -6.65 -17.94 -8.68
C GLY A 440 -6.48 -16.90 -7.58
N THR A 441 -6.12 -17.29 -6.35
CA THR A 441 -6.04 -16.34 -5.24
C THR A 441 -4.79 -15.46 -5.32
N VAL A 442 -4.99 -14.15 -5.14
CA VAL A 442 -3.91 -13.16 -5.11
C VAL A 442 -3.08 -13.28 -3.83
N THR A 443 -1.77 -13.16 -3.96
CA THR A 443 -0.84 -13.19 -2.83
C THR A 443 0.26 -12.14 -2.95
N ARG A 444 0.65 -11.61 -1.78
CA ARG A 444 1.80 -10.72 -1.60
C ARG A 444 3.13 -11.45 -1.44
N GLN A 445 3.11 -12.78 -1.42
CA GLN A 445 4.31 -13.61 -1.26
C GLN A 445 4.90 -13.87 -2.64
N ALA A 446 6.14 -13.40 -2.87
CA ALA A 446 6.80 -13.52 -4.17
C ALA A 446 7.03 -14.99 -4.59
N ASN A 447 7.29 -15.87 -3.62
CA ASN A 447 7.62 -17.29 -3.81
C ASN A 447 6.41 -18.24 -3.80
N LYS A 448 5.18 -17.72 -3.84
CA LYS A 448 3.96 -18.56 -3.87
C LYS A 448 3.11 -18.21 -5.08
N GLY A 449 3.05 -19.13 -6.04
CA GLY A 449 2.26 -18.95 -7.27
C GLY A 449 3.05 -18.26 -8.38
N THR A 450 2.35 -17.96 -9.47
CA THR A 450 2.91 -17.34 -10.68
C THR A 450 2.96 -15.82 -10.51
N PRO A 451 4.08 -15.14 -10.81
CA PRO A 451 4.15 -13.69 -10.80
C PRO A 451 3.05 -13.07 -11.66
N TRP A 452 2.34 -12.07 -11.15
CA TRP A 452 1.24 -11.42 -11.89
C TRP A 452 1.75 -10.83 -13.23
N ALA A 453 2.98 -10.30 -13.24
CA ALA A 453 3.61 -9.77 -14.44
C ALA A 453 3.80 -10.85 -15.53
N LYS A 454 4.11 -12.10 -15.17
CA LYS A 454 4.19 -13.22 -16.13
C LYS A 454 2.81 -13.51 -16.73
N VAL A 455 1.76 -13.47 -15.90
CA VAL A 455 0.36 -13.65 -16.36
C VAL A 455 -0.06 -12.51 -17.28
N TRP A 456 0.21 -11.25 -16.93
CA TRP A 456 -0.06 -10.08 -17.77
C TRP A 456 0.62 -10.18 -19.13
N ASN A 457 1.92 -10.46 -19.17
CA ASN A 457 2.65 -10.55 -20.45
C ASN A 457 2.17 -11.72 -21.32
N GLY A 458 1.85 -12.87 -20.72
CA GLY A 458 1.29 -14.01 -21.45
C GLY A 458 -0.03 -13.67 -22.14
N GLN A 459 -0.85 -12.83 -21.51
CA GLN A 459 -2.10 -12.34 -22.06
C GLN A 459 -1.89 -11.29 -23.15
N MET A 460 -1.11 -10.24 -22.86
CA MET A 460 -0.86 -9.15 -23.80
C MET A 460 -0.13 -9.62 -25.07
N LYS A 461 0.67 -10.69 -24.99
CA LYS A 461 1.28 -11.34 -26.16
C LYS A 461 0.25 -11.85 -27.18
N ARG A 462 -0.97 -12.15 -26.72
CA ARG A 462 -2.04 -12.73 -27.54
C ARG A 462 -3.01 -11.70 -28.09
N CYS A 463 -2.93 -10.45 -27.65
CA CYS A 463 -3.77 -9.36 -28.15
C CYS A 463 -3.41 -9.02 -29.60
N ALA A 464 -4.33 -9.27 -30.54
CA ALA A 464 -4.14 -9.11 -31.98
C ALA A 464 -4.91 -7.92 -32.60
N GLY A 465 -5.70 -7.21 -31.79
CA GLY A 465 -6.55 -6.09 -32.20
C GLY A 465 -8.02 -6.48 -32.36
N PHE A 466 -8.88 -5.48 -32.58
CA PHE A 466 -10.33 -5.65 -32.75
C PHE A 466 -10.70 -5.98 -34.21
N THR A 467 -10.13 -7.04 -34.79
CA THR A 467 -10.59 -7.54 -36.09
C THR A 467 -11.82 -8.42 -35.89
N ASP A 468 -12.80 -8.32 -36.79
CA ASP A 468 -14.05 -9.09 -36.78
C ASP A 468 -13.77 -10.56 -36.45
N ALA A 469 -14.10 -10.97 -35.22
CA ALA A 469 -14.11 -12.37 -34.79
C ALA A 469 -15.33 -13.13 -35.36
N ASP A 470 -15.91 -12.63 -36.45
CA ASP A 470 -17.06 -13.15 -37.17
C ASP A 470 -16.62 -13.29 -38.64
N ASP A 471 -16.19 -14.47 -39.09
CA ASP A 471 -17.06 -15.24 -40.00
C ASP A 471 -16.80 -16.77 -39.99
N ASP A 472 -15.78 -17.29 -39.30
CA ASP A 472 -15.38 -18.71 -39.47
C ASP A 472 -15.77 -19.66 -38.30
N ASP A 473 -16.09 -19.12 -37.11
CA ASP A 473 -16.41 -19.95 -35.92
C ASP A 473 -17.91 -20.28 -35.77
N LEU A 474 -18.82 -19.53 -36.42
CA LEU A 474 -20.24 -19.90 -36.49
C LEU A 474 -20.54 -20.93 -37.61
N ALA A 475 -19.60 -21.17 -38.52
CA ALA A 475 -19.76 -22.16 -39.59
C ALA A 475 -19.38 -23.59 -39.16
N ARG A 476 -18.56 -23.77 -38.11
CA ARG A 476 -18.14 -25.10 -37.63
C ARG A 476 -19.06 -25.72 -36.58
N SER A 477 -19.95 -24.95 -35.95
CA SER A 477 -20.89 -25.48 -34.96
C SER A 477 -22.13 -26.16 -35.57
N ASN A 478 -22.37 -26.01 -36.88
CA ASN A 478 -23.54 -26.58 -37.57
C ASN A 478 -23.24 -27.65 -38.63
N ALA A 479 -22.00 -28.17 -38.69
CA ALA A 479 -21.63 -29.22 -39.64
C ALA A 479 -20.84 -30.37 -38.99
N SER A 480 -21.46 -31.10 -38.06
CA SER A 480 -21.23 -32.54 -37.89
C SER A 480 -22.28 -33.13 -36.94
N SER A 481 -23.46 -33.37 -37.47
CA SER A 481 -24.40 -34.33 -36.91
C SER A 481 -23.85 -35.76 -37.08
N VAL A 482 -23.92 -36.53 -35.99
CA VAL A 482 -23.88 -38.01 -35.90
C VAL A 482 -22.49 -38.66 -35.82
N ASP A 483 -22.07 -39.05 -34.61
CA ASP A 483 -21.92 -40.48 -34.28
C ASP A 483 -21.92 -40.74 -32.75
N PRO A 484 -22.40 -41.92 -32.29
CA PRO A 484 -22.60 -42.25 -30.88
C PRO A 484 -21.42 -43.04 -30.29
N PHE A 485 -21.08 -42.76 -29.02
CA PHE A 485 -20.76 -43.69 -27.92
C PHE A 485 -19.77 -43.06 -26.90
N PRO A 486 -19.96 -43.28 -25.59
CA PRO A 486 -19.14 -42.69 -24.52
C PRO A 486 -17.94 -43.58 -24.18
N PHE A 487 -17.05 -43.07 -23.31
CA PHE A 487 -15.87 -43.69 -22.66
C PHE A 487 -14.50 -43.31 -23.23
N ALA A 488 -13.89 -42.27 -22.63
CA ALA A 488 -12.51 -42.28 -22.15
C ALA A 488 -12.24 -40.99 -21.36
N GLU A 489 -12.28 -41.07 -20.03
CA GLU A 489 -11.76 -40.03 -19.14
C GLU A 489 -10.23 -40.13 -19.11
N GLY A 490 -9.50 -39.02 -19.26
CA GLY A 490 -8.23 -38.90 -18.53
C GLY A 490 -7.01 -38.18 -19.11
N GLU A 491 -6.97 -37.67 -20.35
CA GLU A 491 -5.70 -37.08 -20.87
C GLU A 491 -5.78 -35.73 -21.63
N ASP A 492 -6.96 -35.15 -21.90
CA ASP A 492 -7.05 -34.04 -22.88
C ASP A 492 -7.09 -32.60 -22.33
N GLN A 493 -7.11 -32.37 -21.01
CA GLN A 493 -7.22 -30.98 -20.50
C GLN A 493 -5.93 -30.15 -20.69
N ALA A 494 -4.76 -30.78 -20.63
CA ALA A 494 -3.48 -30.08 -20.84
C ALA A 494 -3.21 -29.77 -22.32
N ALA A 495 -3.63 -30.67 -23.21
CA ALA A 495 -3.53 -30.48 -24.66
C ALA A 495 -4.54 -29.43 -25.17
N GLN A 496 -5.76 -29.44 -24.63
CA GLN A 496 -6.78 -28.43 -24.92
C GLN A 496 -6.36 -27.05 -24.41
N LYS A 497 -5.81 -26.97 -23.19
CA LYS A 497 -5.25 -25.72 -22.63
C LYS A 497 -4.12 -25.17 -23.49
N LYS A 498 -3.21 -26.01 -24.00
CA LYS A 498 -2.17 -25.61 -24.95
C LYS A 498 -2.75 -25.03 -26.26
N LYS A 499 -3.81 -25.65 -26.82
CA LYS A 499 -4.51 -25.15 -28.01
C LYS A 499 -5.26 -23.84 -27.77
N ASP A 500 -5.84 -23.66 -26.59
CA ASP A 500 -6.54 -22.43 -26.23
C ASP A 500 -5.59 -21.29 -25.85
N ASP A 501 -4.36 -21.59 -25.42
CA ASP A 501 -3.28 -20.64 -25.13
C ASP A 501 -2.65 -20.05 -26.42
N GLU A 502 -2.76 -20.72 -27.56
CA GLU A 502 -2.27 -20.26 -28.87
C GLU A 502 -3.21 -19.31 -29.61
N LYS A 503 -4.49 -19.25 -29.23
CA LYS A 503 -5.49 -18.41 -29.92
C LYS A 503 -5.30 -16.93 -29.62
N GLU A 504 -5.31 -16.13 -30.67
CA GLU A 504 -5.34 -14.67 -30.63
C GLU A 504 -6.57 -14.16 -29.86
N LEU A 505 -6.43 -12.99 -29.23
CA LEU A 505 -7.44 -12.31 -28.44
C LEU A 505 -7.86 -11.02 -29.14
N PRO A 506 -9.17 -10.70 -29.19
CA PRO A 506 -9.69 -9.44 -29.72
C PRO A 506 -9.45 -8.29 -28.73
N CYS A 507 -8.18 -7.99 -28.47
CA CYS A 507 -7.73 -6.91 -27.60
C CYS A 507 -6.48 -6.27 -28.18
N PHE A 508 -6.17 -5.05 -27.73
CA PHE A 508 -4.85 -4.45 -27.90
C PHE A 508 -4.02 -4.56 -26.62
N PRO A 509 -2.69 -4.69 -26.74
CA PRO A 509 -1.84 -4.78 -25.57
C PRO A 509 -1.71 -3.43 -24.85
N SER A 510 -1.67 -3.47 -23.51
CA SER A 510 -1.38 -2.31 -22.67
C SER A 510 -0.17 -2.58 -21.77
N THR A 511 0.60 -1.53 -21.47
CA THR A 511 1.81 -1.63 -20.64
C THR A 511 1.50 -1.30 -19.18
N VAL A 512 2.15 -1.98 -18.22
CA VAL A 512 2.08 -1.61 -16.79
C VAL A 512 3.48 -1.31 -16.25
N VAL A 513 3.67 -0.11 -15.73
CA VAL A 513 4.88 0.28 -14.99
C VAL A 513 4.57 0.21 -13.49
N TYR A 514 5.46 -0.41 -12.72
CA TYR A 514 5.20 -0.70 -11.31
C TYR A 514 6.45 -0.71 -10.41
N GLY A 515 6.20 -0.67 -9.10
CA GLY A 515 7.18 -0.75 -8.02
C GLY A 515 7.06 -2.05 -7.21
N HIS A 516 7.19 -1.97 -5.88
CA HIS A 516 6.92 -3.00 -4.85
C HIS A 516 7.76 -4.29 -4.89
N ALA A 517 8.28 -4.70 -6.04
CA ALA A 517 8.81 -6.04 -6.29
C ALA A 517 10.33 -6.20 -6.06
N ALA A 518 10.94 -5.51 -5.10
CA ALA A 518 12.39 -5.53 -4.82
C ALA A 518 13.04 -6.92 -4.93
N SER A 519 12.41 -7.96 -4.39
CA SER A 519 12.96 -9.33 -4.43
C SER A 519 13.26 -9.86 -5.85
N ARG A 520 12.71 -9.25 -6.90
CA ARG A 520 12.91 -9.63 -8.32
C ARG A 520 13.92 -8.75 -9.05
N ASP A 521 14.53 -7.78 -8.36
CA ASP A 521 15.37 -6.76 -8.96
C ASP A 521 14.68 -6.03 -10.13
N LEU A 522 15.44 -5.61 -11.14
CA LEU A 522 14.93 -4.98 -12.33
C LEU A 522 14.15 -5.99 -13.19
N ASP A 523 12.83 -5.99 -13.07
CA ASP A 523 11.92 -6.92 -13.76
C ASP A 523 11.35 -6.26 -15.02
N VAL A 524 12.02 -6.46 -16.17
CA VAL A 524 11.63 -5.84 -17.45
C VAL A 524 11.16 -6.91 -18.40
N ARG A 525 9.88 -6.82 -18.79
CA ARG A 525 9.22 -7.66 -19.80
C ARG A 525 8.62 -6.77 -20.89
N ARG A 526 8.09 -7.37 -21.96
CA ARG A 526 7.57 -6.62 -23.12
C ARG A 526 6.47 -5.60 -22.76
N TRP A 527 5.59 -5.98 -21.83
CA TRP A 527 4.38 -5.23 -21.45
C TRP A 527 4.33 -4.87 -19.96
N THR A 528 5.38 -5.19 -19.19
CA THR A 528 5.45 -4.80 -17.77
C THR A 528 6.86 -4.40 -17.37
N ILE A 529 6.99 -3.33 -16.61
CA ILE A 529 8.28 -2.77 -16.19
C ILE A 529 8.27 -2.52 -14.68
N GLY A 530 9.00 -3.35 -13.93
CA GLY A 530 9.22 -3.22 -12.49
C GLY A 530 10.45 -2.37 -12.19
N LEU A 531 10.26 -1.26 -11.49
CA LEU A 531 11.29 -0.26 -11.18
C LEU A 531 11.84 -0.34 -9.75
N ASP A 532 11.23 -1.13 -8.87
CA ASP A 532 11.74 -1.37 -7.52
C ASP A 532 12.96 -2.30 -7.57
N THR A 533 14.13 -1.70 -7.78
CA THR A 533 15.44 -2.36 -7.75
C THR A 533 16.05 -2.38 -6.35
N GLY A 534 15.24 -2.17 -5.30
CA GLY A 534 15.62 -2.27 -3.89
C GLY A 534 16.70 -1.29 -3.44
N CYS A 535 16.53 -0.01 -3.76
CA CYS A 535 17.41 1.07 -3.29
C CYS A 535 17.60 1.04 -1.77
N LEU A 536 16.51 0.79 -1.03
CA LEU A 536 16.51 0.61 0.41
C LEU A 536 17.54 -0.43 0.88
N TYR A 537 17.72 -1.52 0.14
CA TYR A 537 18.63 -2.61 0.52
C TYR A 537 20.10 -2.36 0.09
N GLY A 538 20.44 -1.13 -0.28
CA GLY A 538 21.78 -0.76 -0.77
C GLY A 538 22.07 -1.23 -2.20
N ARG A 539 21.01 -1.57 -2.97
CA ARG A 539 21.12 -1.89 -4.40
C ARG A 539 21.04 -0.62 -5.22
N ARG A 540 20.01 -0.46 -6.06
CA ARG A 540 19.92 0.68 -7.00
C ARG A 540 18.56 1.37 -6.89
N LEU A 541 18.54 2.66 -7.19
CA LEU A 541 17.31 3.39 -7.52
C LEU A 541 17.26 3.53 -9.04
N THR A 542 16.17 3.09 -9.65
CA THR A 542 16.01 3.02 -11.11
C THR A 542 14.87 3.91 -11.57
N ALA A 543 15.08 4.55 -12.72
CA ALA A 543 14.08 5.34 -13.42
C ALA A 543 13.95 4.88 -14.87
N LEU A 544 12.74 4.94 -15.39
CA LEU A 544 12.38 4.83 -16.80
C LEU A 544 12.23 6.23 -17.39
N ILE A 545 12.99 6.53 -18.43
CA ILE A 545 12.95 7.78 -19.17
C ILE A 545 12.20 7.53 -20.48
N LEU A 546 11.16 8.30 -20.74
CA LEU A 546 10.37 8.25 -21.97
C LEU A 546 10.54 9.57 -22.74
N THR A 547 10.85 9.46 -24.02
CA THR A 547 11.04 10.58 -24.97
C THR A 547 10.35 10.25 -26.28
N ARG A 548 9.89 11.25 -27.04
CA ARG A 548 9.30 11.05 -28.36
C ARG A 548 10.36 11.21 -29.46
N GLU A 549 10.40 10.27 -30.43
CA GLU A 549 11.38 10.32 -31.52
C GLU A 549 11.25 11.62 -32.37
N ARG A 550 12.38 12.13 -32.87
CA ARG A 550 12.38 13.19 -33.89
C ARG A 550 12.04 12.59 -35.26
N GLY A 551 10.81 12.81 -35.72
CA GLY A 551 10.47 12.90 -37.15
C GLY A 551 10.96 11.77 -38.06
N LYS A 552 10.57 10.51 -37.80
CA LYS A 552 10.63 9.47 -38.82
C LYS A 552 9.26 9.32 -39.49
N SER A 553 9.11 9.93 -40.67
CA SER A 553 8.26 9.34 -41.70
C SER A 553 8.95 8.07 -42.22
N ALA A 554 8.22 6.96 -42.24
CA ALA A 554 8.50 5.72 -42.99
C ALA A 554 9.76 4.89 -42.61
N TRP A 555 9.47 3.72 -42.02
CA TRP A 555 10.10 2.41 -42.26
C TRP A 555 11.64 2.28 -42.25
N GLU A 556 12.17 1.77 -41.14
CA GLU A 556 13.23 0.75 -41.16
C GLU A 556 12.79 -0.40 -40.23
N PRO A 557 12.79 -1.67 -40.68
CA PRO A 557 12.36 -2.78 -39.84
C PRO A 557 13.42 -3.05 -38.75
N PRO A 558 13.04 -3.11 -37.46
CA PRO A 558 13.94 -3.52 -36.39
C PRO A 558 14.30 -5.01 -36.53
N VAL A 559 15.54 -5.34 -36.17
CA VAL A 559 16.04 -6.72 -36.09
C VAL A 559 15.29 -7.46 -34.97
N ASP A 560 14.73 -8.61 -35.30
CA ASP A 560 14.07 -9.52 -34.36
C ASP A 560 15.12 -10.20 -33.47
N ASP A 561 15.44 -9.56 -32.33
CA ASP A 561 16.04 -10.29 -31.21
C ASP A 561 14.91 -11.03 -30.49
N GLU A 562 14.73 -12.29 -30.89
CA GLU A 562 13.84 -13.26 -30.28
C GLU A 562 14.27 -13.47 -28.82
N TYR A 563 13.44 -13.00 -27.87
CA TYR A 563 13.63 -13.28 -26.45
C TYR A 563 13.34 -14.77 -26.24
N ASP A 564 14.39 -15.57 -26.10
CA ASP A 564 14.29 -16.96 -25.67
C ASP A 564 13.84 -17.02 -24.20
N ASP A 565 12.61 -17.51 -23.99
CA ASP A 565 11.96 -17.70 -22.69
C ASP A 565 12.28 -19.12 -22.19
N SER A 566 13.57 -19.48 -22.15
CA SER A 566 14.06 -20.72 -21.57
C SER A 566 14.46 -20.50 -20.10
N ASP A 567 13.49 -20.72 -19.21
CA ASP A 567 13.67 -20.82 -17.76
C ASP A 567 14.63 -22.00 -17.43
N ASP A 568 15.75 -21.74 -16.75
CA ASP A 568 16.43 -22.71 -15.88
C ASP A 568 16.75 -22.03 -14.54
N ASP A 569 15.81 -22.17 -13.60
CA ASP A 569 16.00 -21.89 -12.18
C ASP A 569 16.91 -22.96 -11.56
N GLU A 570 18.23 -22.84 -11.72
CA GLU A 570 19.19 -23.43 -10.79
C GLU A 570 19.78 -22.33 -9.89
N GLU A 571 19.56 -22.46 -8.57
CA GLU A 571 20.24 -21.65 -7.57
C GLU A 571 21.75 -21.91 -7.63
N GLY A 572 22.45 -21.08 -8.42
CA GLY A 572 23.90 -21.01 -8.51
C GLY A 572 24.42 -19.73 -7.87
N ASP A 573 25.17 -19.87 -6.79
CA ASP A 573 26.04 -18.83 -6.21
C ASP A 573 27.04 -18.38 -7.29
N VAL A 574 26.93 -17.14 -7.77
CA VAL A 574 27.90 -16.56 -8.73
C VAL A 574 28.36 -15.20 -8.24
N SER A 575 29.63 -15.18 -7.86
CA SER A 575 30.47 -14.04 -7.53
C SER A 575 30.49 -12.98 -8.63
N SER A 576 30.60 -11.72 -8.20
CA SER A 576 30.79 -10.56 -9.06
C SER A 576 32.05 -10.66 -9.93
N ASP A 577 31.91 -10.35 -11.21
CA ASP A 577 32.86 -9.59 -12.05
C ASP A 577 32.04 -9.06 -13.24
N ASP A 578 31.72 -7.75 -13.25
CA ASP A 578 32.28 -6.72 -14.14
C ASP A 578 32.14 -7.06 -15.64
N GLU A 579 31.34 -6.28 -16.38
CA GLU A 579 31.73 -5.54 -17.60
C GLU A 579 30.53 -4.76 -18.16
N GLY A 580 30.77 -3.50 -18.56
CA GLY A 580 29.79 -2.63 -19.24
C GLY A 580 29.74 -1.17 -18.76
N GLU A 581 30.87 -0.52 -18.48
CA GLU A 581 30.94 0.92 -18.13
C GLU A 581 31.20 1.78 -19.37
N THR A 582 30.34 2.78 -19.64
CA THR A 582 30.64 3.86 -20.58
C THR A 582 31.03 5.13 -19.82
N VAL A 583 32.15 5.75 -20.22
CA VAL A 583 32.66 7.02 -19.66
C VAL A 583 32.47 8.10 -20.73
N ALA A 584 31.54 9.03 -20.51
CA ALA A 584 31.42 10.22 -21.35
C ALA A 584 32.43 11.29 -20.89
N GLY A 585 33.43 11.56 -21.73
CA GLY A 585 34.39 12.66 -21.57
C GLY A 585 34.05 13.83 -22.49
N GLY A 586 34.05 15.04 -21.94
CA GLY A 586 34.02 16.29 -22.70
C GLY A 586 34.38 17.46 -21.78
N GLY A 587 35.56 18.05 -21.98
CA GLY A 587 36.05 19.18 -21.19
C GLY A 587 35.85 20.52 -21.90
N PHE A 588 35.77 21.60 -21.12
CA PHE A 588 36.43 22.87 -21.45
C PHE A 588 36.67 23.71 -20.18
N GLN A 589 37.76 24.47 -20.22
CA GLN A 589 38.48 25.12 -19.13
C GLN A 589 37.79 26.36 -18.54
N GLY A 590 38.12 26.65 -17.26
CA GLY A 590 38.58 27.99 -16.91
C GLY A 590 37.95 28.65 -15.67
N VAL A 591 38.79 28.85 -14.64
CA VAL A 591 38.84 29.98 -13.67
C VAL A 591 37.58 30.30 -12.83
N ASN A 592 37.60 30.42 -11.50
CA ASN A 592 38.64 30.90 -10.58
C ASN A 592 38.42 30.31 -9.18
N SER A 593 39.50 29.81 -8.60
CA SER A 593 39.64 29.52 -7.18
C SER A 593 40.00 30.80 -6.42
N ARG A 594 39.25 31.15 -5.37
CA ARG A 594 39.73 31.99 -4.27
C ARG A 594 38.88 31.78 -3.03
N PHE A 595 39.49 31.13 -2.04
CA PHE A 595 39.36 31.25 -0.58
C PHE A 595 39.43 29.89 0.11
N ALA A 596 40.65 29.34 0.21
CA ALA A 596 41.01 28.35 1.22
C ALA A 596 42.54 28.35 1.42
N ARG A 597 42.99 29.01 2.50
CA ARG A 597 44.24 28.80 3.25
C ARG A 597 43.89 29.34 4.64
N VAL A 598 43.96 28.58 5.72
CA VAL A 598 45.12 28.06 6.47
C VAL A 598 44.50 26.99 7.42
N GLU A 599 44.98 25.77 7.69
CA GLU A 599 46.33 25.27 8.00
C GLU A 599 46.36 23.72 7.93
N GLY A 600 47.48 23.14 7.45
CA GLY A 600 48.03 21.85 7.93
C GLY A 600 47.40 20.52 7.48
N GLY A 601 47.91 19.92 6.39
CA GLY A 601 47.82 18.46 6.17
C GLY A 601 47.66 18.04 4.70
N SER A 602 48.74 17.58 4.07
CA SER A 602 48.75 17.06 2.71
C SER A 602 47.91 15.79 2.56
N ALA A 603 46.76 15.89 1.89
CA ALA A 603 46.08 14.73 1.30
C ALA A 603 45.76 15.04 -0.16
N ILE A 604 46.35 14.23 -1.03
CA ILE A 604 46.21 14.23 -2.48
C ILE A 604 44.73 14.38 -2.87
N SER A 605 44.44 15.38 -3.70
CA SER A 605 43.14 15.61 -4.33
C SER A 605 42.71 14.35 -5.10
N ARG A 606 41.89 13.51 -4.48
CA ARG A 606 41.08 12.52 -5.20
C ARG A 606 39.91 13.29 -5.79
N ARG A 607 39.99 13.57 -7.09
CA ARG A 607 38.86 13.99 -7.92
C ARG A 607 37.74 12.96 -7.68
N ALA A 608 36.66 13.36 -7.00
CA ALA A 608 35.53 12.48 -6.75
C ALA A 608 35.00 11.99 -8.11
N LYS A 609 35.08 10.68 -8.36
CA LYS A 609 34.40 10.06 -9.50
C LYS A 609 32.92 10.34 -9.32
N GLY A 610 32.25 10.87 -10.35
CA GLY A 610 30.79 11.00 -10.34
C GLY A 610 30.13 9.65 -10.02
N PRO A 611 28.89 9.65 -9.50
CA PRO A 611 28.20 8.41 -9.17
C PRO A 611 28.15 7.49 -10.40
N LYS A 612 28.52 6.22 -10.23
CA LYS A 612 28.50 5.22 -11.31
C LYS A 612 27.06 4.97 -11.77
N THR A 613 26.69 5.52 -12.92
CA THR A 613 25.38 5.40 -13.55
C THR A 613 25.33 4.17 -14.46
N TRP A 614 24.25 3.38 -14.35
CA TRP A 614 23.95 2.30 -15.30
C TRP A 614 22.79 2.73 -16.19
N THR A 615 22.79 2.29 -17.45
CA THR A 615 21.83 2.73 -18.45
C THR A 615 21.53 1.62 -19.45
N ARG A 616 20.26 1.44 -19.83
CA ARG A 616 19.82 0.46 -20.83
C ARG A 616 18.60 0.93 -21.62
N THR A 617 18.63 0.86 -22.94
CA THR A 617 17.45 1.10 -23.79
C THR A 617 16.55 -0.13 -23.80
N ILE A 618 15.23 0.07 -23.80
CA ILE A 618 14.23 -1.01 -23.80
C ILE A 618 13.09 -0.70 -24.77
N LYS A 619 12.33 -1.72 -25.17
CA LYS A 619 11.05 -1.53 -25.88
C LYS A 619 9.98 -1.10 -24.87
N PHE A 620 9.15 -0.13 -25.23
CA PHE A 620 8.03 0.38 -24.43
C PHE A 620 6.83 0.66 -25.33
N GLY A 621 5.62 0.57 -24.77
CA GLY A 621 4.40 0.80 -25.53
C GLY A 621 4.19 -0.27 -26.60
N ASP A 622 3.15 -0.13 -27.40
CA ASP A 622 2.89 -1.01 -28.52
C ASP A 622 3.64 -0.56 -29.79
N LYS A 623 3.28 -1.12 -30.94
CA LYS A 623 3.89 -0.76 -32.24
C LYS A 623 3.50 0.64 -32.75
N HIS A 624 2.47 1.25 -32.15
CA HIS A 624 1.96 2.57 -32.53
C HIS A 624 2.52 3.67 -31.62
N SER A 625 3.05 3.32 -30.44
CA SER A 625 3.76 4.27 -29.57
C SER A 625 5.06 4.73 -30.22
N ASP A 626 5.22 6.04 -30.36
CA ASP A 626 6.42 6.70 -30.89
C ASP A 626 7.44 7.05 -29.77
N LEU A 627 7.34 6.34 -28.64
CA LEU A 627 8.16 6.56 -27.45
C LEU A 627 9.44 5.72 -27.47
N GLU A 628 10.56 6.40 -27.31
CA GLU A 628 11.83 5.80 -26.91
C GLU A 628 11.88 5.64 -25.39
N ALA A 629 12.34 4.48 -24.94
CA ALA A 629 12.43 4.16 -23.52
C ALA A 629 13.84 3.78 -23.09
N LYS A 630 14.30 4.41 -22.00
CA LYS A 630 15.64 4.24 -21.45
C LYS A 630 15.60 4.11 -19.94
N LEU A 631 16.18 3.05 -19.41
CA LEU A 631 16.37 2.85 -17.98
C LEU A 631 17.67 3.52 -17.54
N VAL A 632 17.62 4.24 -16.43
CA VAL A 632 18.80 4.83 -15.76
C VAL A 632 18.75 4.47 -14.29
N SER A 633 19.87 4.04 -13.72
CA SER A 633 19.91 3.73 -12.29
C SER A 633 21.19 4.20 -11.61
N VAL A 634 21.06 4.56 -10.33
CA VAL A 634 22.14 4.98 -9.45
C VAL A 634 22.27 4.02 -8.26
N LYS A 635 23.49 3.84 -7.76
CA LYS A 635 23.74 3.02 -6.57
C LYS A 635 23.24 3.72 -5.31
N CYS A 636 22.56 2.99 -4.43
CA CYS A 636 22.10 3.48 -3.15
C CYS A 636 23.04 3.07 -2.01
N PRO A 637 23.19 3.91 -0.97
CA PRO A 637 23.83 3.50 0.28
C PRO A 637 22.96 2.47 1.01
N LYS A 638 23.56 1.67 1.91
CA LYS A 638 22.76 0.80 2.79
C LYS A 638 22.10 1.68 3.86
N VAL A 639 20.89 1.35 4.31
CA VAL A 639 20.20 2.12 5.37
C VAL A 639 21.04 2.26 6.64
N GLY A 640 21.79 1.21 7.00
CA GLY A 640 22.70 1.23 8.15
C GLY A 640 23.82 2.29 8.06
N ASP A 641 24.10 2.79 6.86
CA ASP A 641 25.11 3.83 6.61
C ASP A 641 24.52 5.26 6.66
N LEU A 642 23.20 5.40 6.88
CA LEU A 642 22.49 6.69 6.95
C LEU A 642 22.36 7.25 8.38
N ALA A 643 22.92 6.55 9.38
CA ALA A 643 22.84 6.86 10.81
C ALA A 643 23.72 8.04 11.23
#